data_AF-A0A7C1W217-F1
#
_entry.id   AF-A0A7C1W217-F1
#
_cell.length_a   1.000
_cell.length_b   1.000
_cell.length_c   1.000
_cell.angle_alpha   90.00
_cell.angle_beta   90.00
_cell.angle_gamma   90.00
#
_symmetry.space_group_name_H-M   'P 1'
#
loop_
_entity.id
_entity.type
_entity.pdbx_description
1 polymer ?
#
loop_
_entity_poly.entity_id
_entity_poly.type
_entity_poly.pdbx_seq_one_letter_code
_entity_poly.pdbx_strand_id
1 'polypeptide(L)'
;IKYFIKNVYDRWGIRYVLLVGSYNLLPVRYSYLNDRSSTWEYERKIISDLYYADIYDSNGSFSSWDSNNNGFYGEYDHEIDDIKYSDKVDLIPEIAIGRFACRNKFELRNVIDKIMQYENQVIPKNILLACGDSYPNDPCGDIAEGEYLGDAISNIMSDFKSIKLYPPRNANEINKEIEKGVAFAILEGAGGQHLWGTRDYDSEEWIYYHNYDIRLLNNEVYPIVLTSGARLAKFDENRECFNWVFVGSKHGGVASIGSTGLCWTAHGRNVTEFYLGNLHLRLFEEYRNAIYLGDMWRDAIISYLKSFNWKGKVEKAFHIKAAEELILFGDPTLRLNKQYNFIDQTIKDETLYVGGHGPGNYSSIQQAIDNASNGDTIIVLEDIYHENISVSKELNILSRNATLVGSFNLESNSAIAGFTIYDIEYSIRCSNHSFIFKDNVIKSYYGIILNNTLPGGIYGNRFECKYAIYLQYSPKCIFYDNIFHNNWYGIWAEYSNDLIIRDNNFSSNRWYTVWLDRCDSSNIQNNSFYKNWYSIFLYHTNDSLITKNNVLHNEHGPQFVASCKNILRDNDICFNEHYGIYTGNRSKGNQIINNNIIDNAHNARDDDHNKWDRNYWSDYIGLRYNILWKLGIPYHINNLNFDWHPSISKID
;
A
#
# COMPACT_ATOMS: atom_id res chain seq x y z
N ILE A 1 29.16 5.04 -4.01
CA ILE A 1 27.84 4.97 -4.68
C ILE A 1 26.73 5.47 -3.75
N LYS A 2 26.38 4.77 -2.67
CA LYS A 2 25.30 5.20 -1.74
C LYS A 2 25.42 6.65 -1.23
N TYR A 3 26.61 7.10 -0.80
CA TYR A 3 26.82 8.50 -0.42
C TYR A 3 26.54 9.51 -1.53
N PHE A 4 26.85 9.17 -2.78
CA PHE A 4 26.52 10.01 -3.93
C PHE A 4 25.01 10.02 -4.16
N ILE A 5 24.36 8.85 -4.12
CA ILE A 5 22.90 8.71 -4.21
C ILE A 5 22.21 9.55 -3.13
N LYS A 6 22.63 9.44 -1.86
CA LYS A 6 22.16 10.31 -0.78
C LYS A 6 22.33 11.78 -1.14
N ASN A 7 23.52 12.18 -1.57
CA ASN A 7 23.79 13.58 -1.90
C ASN A 7 22.88 14.12 -3.01
N VAL A 8 22.64 13.34 -4.07
CA VAL A 8 21.74 13.75 -5.15
C VAL A 8 20.27 13.59 -4.79
N TYR A 9 19.91 12.70 -3.87
CA TYR A 9 18.57 12.66 -3.28
C TYR A 9 18.30 13.94 -2.49
N ASP A 10 19.22 14.33 -1.62
CA ASP A 10 19.09 15.55 -0.79
C ASP A 10 19.07 16.82 -1.64
N ARG A 11 19.88 16.87 -2.70
CA ARG A 11 20.07 18.07 -3.52
C ARG A 11 19.12 18.18 -4.70
N TRP A 12 18.80 17.04 -5.33
CA TRP A 12 18.07 16.98 -6.59
C TRP A 12 16.77 16.17 -6.45
N GLY A 13 16.37 15.73 -5.25
CA GLY A 13 15.11 15.01 -5.03
C GLY A 13 14.89 13.82 -5.96
N ILE A 14 15.95 13.13 -6.37
CA ILE A 14 15.84 12.03 -7.31
C ILE A 14 14.88 10.96 -6.78
N ARG A 15 14.13 10.33 -7.68
CA ARG A 15 13.21 9.23 -7.34
C ARG A 15 13.69 7.86 -7.82
N TYR A 16 14.59 7.85 -8.80
CA TYR A 16 15.03 6.65 -9.51
C TYR A 16 16.53 6.68 -9.71
N VAL A 17 17.18 5.52 -9.58
CA VAL A 17 18.58 5.32 -10.01
C VAL A 17 18.66 4.06 -10.85
N LEU A 18 19.27 4.19 -12.02
CA LEU A 18 19.63 3.07 -12.88
C LEU A 18 21.13 2.79 -12.75
N LEU A 19 21.46 1.61 -12.22
CA LEU A 19 22.84 1.13 -12.06
C LEU A 19 23.26 0.39 -13.33
N VAL A 20 24.30 0.88 -14.02
CA VAL A 20 24.73 0.30 -15.31
C VAL A 20 26.11 -0.34 -15.18
N GLY A 21 26.14 -1.67 -15.22
CA GLY A 21 27.34 -2.49 -15.16
C GLY A 21 27.14 -3.79 -14.37
N SER A 22 27.85 -4.84 -14.79
CA SER A 22 28.01 -6.08 -14.02
C SER A 22 28.77 -5.84 -12.71
N TYR A 23 28.82 -6.84 -11.82
CA TYR A 23 29.51 -6.74 -10.53
C TYR A 23 31.01 -6.37 -10.65
N ASN A 24 31.65 -6.70 -11.78
CA ASN A 24 33.05 -6.36 -12.07
C ASN A 24 33.23 -4.91 -12.59
N LEU A 25 32.17 -4.30 -13.13
CA LEU A 25 32.20 -2.94 -13.69
C LEU A 25 31.65 -1.92 -12.69
N LEU A 26 30.67 -2.32 -11.90
CA LEU A 26 30.01 -1.51 -10.89
C LEU A 26 29.82 -2.35 -9.62
N PRO A 27 30.44 -1.98 -8.49
CA PRO A 27 30.44 -2.80 -7.29
C PRO A 27 29.02 -3.04 -6.77
N VAL A 28 28.82 -4.25 -6.26
CA VAL A 28 27.59 -4.67 -5.57
C VAL A 28 27.74 -4.45 -4.07
N ARG A 29 26.60 -4.39 -3.37
CA ARG A 29 26.60 -4.49 -1.90
C ARG A 29 26.22 -5.91 -1.49
N TYR A 30 27.02 -6.46 -0.58
CA TYR A 30 26.70 -7.69 0.13
C TYR A 30 26.01 -7.37 1.45
N SER A 31 24.84 -7.97 1.69
CA SER A 31 24.18 -8.04 2.99
C SER A 31 24.61 -9.32 3.72
N TYR A 32 24.91 -9.24 5.01
CA TYR A 32 25.37 -10.34 5.86
C TYR A 32 24.28 -10.80 6.83
N LEU A 33 23.12 -11.16 6.26
CA LEU A 33 22.01 -11.71 7.01
C LEU A 33 22.18 -13.21 7.26
N ASN A 34 22.00 -13.64 8.50
CA ASN A 34 21.89 -15.04 8.87
C ASN A 34 20.41 -15.45 8.91
N ASP A 35 19.96 -16.19 7.90
CA ASP A 35 18.56 -16.66 7.82
C ASP A 35 18.26 -17.83 8.79
N ARG A 36 19.30 -18.33 9.47
CA ARG A 36 19.22 -19.42 10.46
C ARG A 36 18.59 -20.70 9.89
N SER A 37 18.56 -20.85 8.56
CA SER A 37 18.08 -22.07 7.93
C SER A 37 19.04 -23.21 8.28
N SER A 38 18.49 -24.36 8.67
CA SER A 38 19.27 -25.57 8.99
C SER A 38 19.79 -26.29 7.74
N THR A 39 19.85 -25.60 6.60
CA THR A 39 20.28 -26.21 5.35
C THR A 39 21.80 -26.37 5.35
N TRP A 40 22.26 -27.40 4.64
CA TRP A 40 23.67 -27.78 4.48
C TRP A 40 24.51 -26.68 3.79
N GLU A 41 23.86 -25.64 3.28
CA GLU A 41 24.45 -24.56 2.51
C GLU A 41 24.22 -23.22 3.21
N TYR A 42 25.12 -22.89 4.15
CA TYR A 42 25.08 -21.62 4.87
C TYR A 42 25.38 -20.45 3.92
N GLU A 43 24.34 -19.74 3.47
CA GLU A 43 24.48 -18.55 2.63
C GLU A 43 24.94 -17.35 3.48
N ARG A 44 26.26 -17.14 3.52
CA ARG A 44 26.90 -16.12 4.38
C ARG A 44 26.57 -14.68 4.01
N LYS A 45 26.24 -14.43 2.76
CA LYS A 45 25.95 -13.10 2.23
C LYS A 45 25.16 -13.16 0.94
N ILE A 46 24.33 -12.15 0.72
CA ILE A 46 23.52 -11.97 -0.49
C ILE A 46 23.78 -10.62 -1.12
N ILE A 47 23.56 -10.50 -2.43
CA ILE A 47 23.62 -9.19 -3.08
C ILE A 47 22.33 -8.44 -2.79
N SER A 48 22.43 -7.19 -2.36
CA SER A 48 21.26 -6.34 -2.16
C SER A 48 21.46 -4.97 -2.80
N ASP A 49 20.69 -4.68 -3.84
CA ASP A 49 20.59 -3.31 -4.37
C ASP A 49 19.61 -2.45 -3.53
N LEU A 50 18.79 -3.06 -2.66
CA LEU A 50 17.97 -2.34 -1.66
C LEU A 50 18.85 -1.45 -0.76
N TYR A 51 20.08 -1.87 -0.49
CA TYR A 51 21.10 -1.04 0.15
C TYR A 51 21.24 0.36 -0.46
N TYR A 52 21.14 0.49 -1.79
CA TYR A 52 21.27 1.79 -2.45
C TYR A 52 19.98 2.61 -2.40
N ALA A 53 18.84 1.96 -2.14
CA ALA A 53 17.50 2.53 -2.12
C ALA A 53 17.10 3.06 -0.74
N ASP A 54 17.48 2.34 0.33
CA ASP A 54 17.32 2.73 1.74
C ASP A 54 18.41 3.75 2.08
N ILE A 55 18.09 5.04 2.11
CA ILE A 55 18.99 6.17 2.32
C ILE A 55 18.96 6.61 3.79
N TYR A 56 17.79 6.61 4.42
CA TYR A 56 17.56 7.12 5.76
C TYR A 56 16.88 6.09 6.66
N ASP A 57 17.28 6.07 7.93
CA ASP A 57 16.57 5.30 8.94
C ASP A 57 15.32 6.04 9.45
N SER A 58 14.50 5.33 10.22
CA SER A 58 13.30 5.86 10.89
C SER A 58 13.50 7.10 11.79
N ASN A 59 14.74 7.45 12.16
CA ASN A 59 15.06 8.67 12.91
C ASN A 59 15.54 9.81 12.00
N GLY A 60 15.52 9.62 10.67
CA GLY A 60 16.04 10.55 9.68
C GLY A 60 17.58 10.57 9.59
N SER A 61 18.27 9.61 10.20
CA SER A 61 19.73 9.50 10.12
C SER A 61 20.14 8.70 8.89
N PHE A 62 21.36 8.92 8.37
CA PHE A 62 21.82 8.17 7.20
C PHE A 62 21.91 6.67 7.52
N SER A 63 21.17 5.85 6.76
CA SER A 63 21.17 4.40 6.88
C SER A 63 22.45 3.83 6.25
N SER A 64 23.50 3.65 7.05
CA SER A 64 24.79 3.14 6.55
C SER A 64 24.74 1.66 6.16
N TRP A 65 23.76 0.92 6.69
CA TRP A 65 23.75 -0.54 6.84
C TRP A 65 24.97 -1.10 7.56
N ASP A 66 25.81 -0.28 8.21
CA ASP A 66 26.99 -0.70 8.98
C ASP A 66 27.01 0.19 10.22
N SER A 67 26.11 -0.11 11.14
CA SER A 67 25.79 0.70 12.32
C SER A 67 26.80 0.50 13.46
N ASN A 68 27.53 -0.61 13.42
CA ASN A 68 28.61 -0.94 14.34
C ASN A 68 30.01 -0.62 13.77
N ASN A 69 30.10 -0.16 12.51
CA ASN A 69 31.34 0.17 11.79
C ASN A 69 32.35 -0.98 11.72
N ASN A 70 31.88 -2.22 11.60
CA ASN A 70 32.73 -3.41 11.48
C ASN A 70 33.02 -3.80 10.02
N GLY A 71 32.40 -3.13 9.04
CA GLY A 71 32.59 -3.36 7.61
C GLY A 71 31.76 -4.49 7.01
N PHE A 72 30.90 -5.12 7.81
CA PHE A 72 29.82 -6.00 7.36
C PHE A 72 28.55 -5.18 7.29
N TYR A 73 27.80 -5.34 6.21
CA TYR A 73 26.64 -4.50 5.94
C TYR A 73 25.36 -5.31 6.02
N GLY A 74 24.28 -4.73 6.54
CA GLY A 74 22.97 -5.38 6.64
C GLY A 74 23.00 -6.60 7.56
N GLU A 75 23.83 -6.56 8.61
CA GLU A 75 23.98 -7.71 9.49
C GLU A 75 22.68 -8.03 10.21
N TYR A 76 22.32 -9.31 10.24
CA TYR A 76 21.28 -9.81 11.14
C TYR A 76 21.71 -11.15 11.71
N ASP A 77 22.06 -11.15 13.00
CA ASP A 77 22.65 -12.31 13.70
C ASP A 77 23.85 -12.92 12.94
N HIS A 78 24.64 -12.07 12.30
CA HIS A 78 25.88 -12.45 11.63
C HIS A 78 26.89 -12.93 12.68
N GLU A 79 27.40 -14.15 12.52
CA GLU A 79 28.20 -14.80 13.56
C GLU A 79 29.69 -14.76 13.21
N ILE A 80 30.49 -14.12 14.07
CA ILE A 80 31.95 -14.02 13.96
C ILE A 80 32.53 -14.40 15.32
N ASP A 81 33.38 -15.42 15.35
CA ASP A 81 34.00 -15.94 16.59
C ASP A 81 32.98 -16.20 17.72
N ASP A 82 31.87 -16.88 17.39
CA ASP A 82 30.73 -17.19 18.28
C ASP A 82 29.97 -15.96 18.84
N ILE A 83 30.23 -14.75 18.33
CA ILE A 83 29.53 -13.52 18.68
C ILE A 83 28.59 -13.12 17.53
N LYS A 84 27.35 -12.75 17.87
CA LYS A 84 26.33 -12.34 16.91
C LYS A 84 26.23 -10.82 16.81
N TYR A 85 26.34 -10.31 15.59
CA TYR A 85 26.23 -8.91 15.25
C TYR A 85 24.96 -8.66 14.44
N SER A 86 24.34 -7.51 14.66
CA SER A 86 23.20 -7.05 13.89
C SER A 86 23.28 -5.54 13.69
N ASP A 87 22.92 -5.10 12.50
CA ASP A 87 22.80 -3.70 12.18
C ASP A 87 21.41 -3.13 12.49
N LYS A 88 21.38 -1.83 12.78
CA LYS A 88 20.14 -1.07 12.87
C LYS A 88 19.77 -0.56 11.47
N VAL A 89 18.91 -1.32 10.80
CA VAL A 89 18.35 -0.99 9.48
C VAL A 89 16.83 -1.17 9.52
N ASP A 90 16.08 -0.28 8.88
CA ASP A 90 14.62 -0.42 8.72
C ASP A 90 14.22 -0.94 7.33
N LEU A 91 15.16 -0.92 6.38
CA LEU A 91 15.04 -1.47 5.03
C LEU A 91 14.03 -0.73 4.15
N ILE A 92 13.60 0.47 4.56
CA ILE A 92 12.59 1.24 3.83
C ILE A 92 13.29 2.03 2.71
N PRO A 93 12.98 1.74 1.43
CA PRO A 93 13.59 2.48 0.32
C PRO A 93 12.96 3.86 0.10
N GLU A 94 13.77 4.92 0.04
CA GLU A 94 13.33 6.27 -0.35
C GLU A 94 13.16 6.42 -1.87
N ILE A 95 13.95 5.66 -2.64
CA ILE A 95 13.99 5.72 -4.10
C ILE A 95 13.84 4.33 -4.68
N ALA A 96 13.49 4.25 -5.96
CA ALA A 96 13.51 2.99 -6.70
C ALA A 96 14.85 2.77 -7.41
N ILE A 97 15.34 1.54 -7.38
CA ILE A 97 16.59 1.14 -8.04
C ILE A 97 16.25 0.13 -9.14
N GLY A 98 16.85 0.32 -10.32
CA GLY A 98 16.95 -0.73 -11.32
C GLY A 98 18.39 -0.93 -11.75
N ARG A 99 18.69 -2.09 -12.32
CA ARG A 99 20.05 -2.44 -12.77
C ARG A 99 20.09 -2.98 -14.19
N PHE A 100 21.05 -2.50 -14.97
CA PHE A 100 21.57 -3.21 -16.14
C PHE A 100 22.87 -3.92 -15.75
N ALA A 101 22.81 -5.23 -15.48
CA ALA A 101 23.99 -6.04 -15.12
C ALA A 101 24.85 -6.39 -16.35
N CYS A 102 24.88 -5.49 -17.35
CA CYS A 102 25.54 -5.71 -18.63
C CYS A 102 27.04 -5.91 -18.45
N ARG A 103 27.55 -6.93 -19.11
CA ARG A 103 28.97 -7.30 -19.05
C ARG A 103 29.80 -6.70 -20.17
N ASN A 104 29.12 -6.22 -21.21
CA ASN A 104 29.69 -5.67 -22.42
C ASN A 104 28.70 -4.70 -23.09
N LYS A 105 29.18 -3.97 -24.10
CA LYS A 105 28.36 -3.00 -24.85
C LYS A 105 27.24 -3.64 -25.67
N PHE A 106 27.32 -4.93 -25.99
CA PHE A 106 26.29 -5.62 -26.77
C PHE A 106 25.04 -5.88 -25.92
N GLU A 107 25.21 -6.43 -24.71
CA GLU A 107 24.11 -6.57 -23.75
C GLU A 107 23.47 -5.23 -23.40
N LEU A 108 24.28 -4.18 -23.21
CA LEU A 108 23.77 -2.83 -22.95
C LEU A 108 22.91 -2.30 -24.10
N ARG A 109 23.34 -2.52 -25.36
CA ARG A 109 22.53 -2.13 -26.53
C ARG A 109 21.23 -2.93 -26.58
N ASN A 110 21.27 -4.24 -26.38
CA ASN A 110 20.08 -5.08 -26.40
C ASN A 110 19.00 -4.59 -25.41
N VAL A 111 19.40 -4.27 -24.17
CA VAL A 111 18.42 -3.79 -23.18
C VAL A 111 17.87 -2.41 -23.54
N ILE A 112 18.71 -1.48 -24.02
CA ILE A 112 18.27 -0.14 -24.45
C ILE A 112 17.30 -0.25 -25.64
N ASP A 113 17.65 -1.05 -26.65
CA ASP A 113 16.83 -1.24 -27.85
C ASP A 113 15.46 -1.84 -27.48
N LYS A 114 15.44 -2.83 -26.58
CA LYS A 114 14.19 -3.41 -26.07
C LYS A 114 13.35 -2.42 -25.28
N ILE A 115 13.96 -1.55 -24.46
CA ILE A 115 13.22 -0.51 -23.73
C ILE A 115 12.63 0.50 -24.70
N MET A 116 13.42 1.02 -25.65
CA MET A 116 12.93 1.96 -26.65
C MET A 116 11.80 1.36 -27.49
N GLN A 117 11.91 0.10 -27.88
CA GLN A 117 10.85 -0.62 -28.60
C GLN A 117 9.63 -0.80 -27.70
N TYR A 118 9.82 -1.25 -26.46
CA TYR A 118 8.75 -1.41 -25.50
C TYR A 118 8.00 -0.09 -25.34
N GLU A 119 8.63 1.03 -24.99
CA GLU A 119 7.96 2.31 -24.74
C GLU A 119 7.06 2.79 -25.88
N ASN A 120 7.38 2.45 -27.12
CA ASN A 120 6.61 2.82 -28.31
C ASN A 120 5.54 1.79 -28.72
N GLN A 121 5.44 0.65 -28.04
CA GLN A 121 4.51 -0.43 -28.35
C GLN A 121 3.26 -0.45 -27.45
N VAL A 122 2.12 -0.81 -28.05
CA VAL A 122 0.93 -1.23 -27.33
C VAL A 122 1.14 -2.67 -26.86
N ILE A 123 1.18 -2.88 -25.55
CA ILE A 123 1.41 -4.20 -24.96
C ILE A 123 0.07 -4.90 -24.75
N PRO A 124 -0.09 -6.17 -25.18
CA PRO A 124 -1.31 -6.92 -24.94
C PRO A 124 -1.48 -7.18 -23.44
N LYS A 125 -2.71 -7.05 -22.92
CA LYS A 125 -3.06 -7.40 -21.53
C LYS A 125 -3.17 -8.92 -21.35
N ASN A 126 -2.11 -9.64 -21.66
CA ASN A 126 -1.97 -11.07 -21.38
C ASN A 126 -0.94 -11.25 -20.26
N ILE A 127 -1.23 -12.15 -19.32
CA ILE A 127 -0.31 -12.53 -18.25
C ILE A 127 -0.04 -14.04 -18.34
N LEU A 128 1.22 -14.42 -18.51
CA LEU A 128 1.64 -15.82 -18.49
C LEU A 128 1.97 -16.22 -17.05
N LEU A 129 1.37 -17.31 -16.60
CA LEU A 129 1.55 -17.90 -15.28
C LEU A 129 2.11 -19.32 -15.48
N ALA A 130 3.43 -19.47 -15.41
CA ALA A 130 4.12 -20.76 -15.42
C ALA A 130 4.46 -21.13 -13.98
N CYS A 131 3.60 -21.95 -13.37
CA CYS A 131 3.60 -22.20 -11.93
C CYS A 131 3.39 -23.69 -11.67
N GLY A 132 3.94 -24.24 -10.60
CA GLY A 132 3.74 -25.65 -10.25
C GLY A 132 4.02 -25.90 -8.76
N ASP A 133 4.46 -27.11 -8.44
CA ASP A 133 4.65 -27.58 -7.07
C ASP A 133 6.13 -27.58 -6.64
N SER A 134 6.50 -26.64 -5.76
CA SER A 134 7.86 -26.53 -5.20
C SER A 134 8.03 -27.34 -3.92
N TYR A 135 6.94 -27.77 -3.27
CA TYR A 135 6.97 -28.55 -2.03
C TYR A 135 5.98 -29.73 -2.09
N PRO A 136 6.28 -30.79 -2.86
CA PRO A 136 5.39 -31.93 -2.97
C PRO A 136 5.26 -32.64 -1.61
N ASN A 137 4.05 -33.13 -1.32
CA ASN A 137 3.66 -33.76 -0.06
C ASN A 137 3.88 -32.86 1.17
N ASP A 138 3.67 -31.55 1.05
CA ASP A 138 3.85 -30.64 2.17
C ASP A 138 2.75 -30.79 3.23
N PRO A 139 3.07 -30.66 4.54
CA PRO A 139 2.09 -30.83 5.61
C PRO A 139 1.10 -29.66 5.76
N CYS A 140 1.24 -28.58 4.98
CA CYS A 140 0.50 -27.32 5.10
C CYS A 140 -0.66 -27.23 4.09
N GLY A 141 -1.37 -28.33 3.90
CA GLY A 141 -2.58 -28.39 3.09
C GLY A 141 -2.40 -29.10 1.76
N ASP A 142 -1.17 -29.48 1.41
CA ASP A 142 -0.82 -30.35 0.29
C ASP A 142 -1.42 -29.84 -1.03
N ILE A 143 -0.92 -28.69 -1.48
CA ILE A 143 -1.35 -28.05 -2.72
C ILE A 143 -0.12 -27.60 -3.51
N ALA A 144 -0.24 -27.53 -4.83
CA ALA A 144 0.76 -26.87 -5.68
C ALA A 144 0.77 -25.37 -5.38
N GLU A 145 1.65 -24.92 -4.48
CA GLU A 145 1.63 -23.56 -3.94
C GLU A 145 1.97 -22.49 -4.98
N GLY A 146 2.80 -22.83 -5.98
CA GLY A 146 3.04 -21.95 -7.12
C GLY A 146 1.76 -21.68 -7.91
N GLU A 147 0.95 -22.70 -8.19
CA GLU A 147 -0.33 -22.55 -8.89
C GLU A 147 -1.33 -21.71 -8.08
N TYR A 148 -1.37 -21.95 -6.77
CA TYR A 148 -2.20 -21.18 -5.83
C TYR A 148 -1.83 -19.69 -5.82
N LEU A 149 -0.52 -19.38 -5.78
CA LEU A 149 -0.03 -18.01 -5.88
C LEU A 149 -0.35 -17.39 -7.25
N GLY A 150 -0.15 -18.14 -8.34
CA GLY A 150 -0.51 -17.71 -9.69
C GLY A 150 -2.00 -17.35 -9.82
N ASP A 151 -2.88 -18.10 -9.18
CA ASP A 151 -4.32 -17.81 -9.13
C ASP A 151 -4.64 -16.56 -8.32
N ALA A 152 -3.96 -16.35 -7.19
CA ALA A 152 -4.10 -15.11 -6.42
C ALA A 152 -3.68 -13.87 -7.23
N ILE A 153 -2.55 -13.97 -7.95
CA ILE A 153 -2.08 -12.91 -8.85
C ILE A 153 -3.07 -12.68 -9.99
N SER A 154 -3.58 -13.75 -10.60
CA SER A 154 -4.61 -13.66 -11.65
C SER A 154 -5.88 -12.95 -11.18
N ASN A 155 -6.25 -13.09 -9.91
CA ASN A 155 -7.43 -12.43 -9.35
C ASN A 155 -7.19 -10.92 -9.15
N ILE A 156 -5.99 -10.52 -8.72
CA ILE A 156 -5.61 -9.10 -8.62
C ILE A 156 -5.58 -8.47 -10.03
N MET A 157 -5.02 -9.20 -10.99
CA MET A 157 -4.86 -8.79 -12.38
C MET A 157 -6.06 -9.21 -13.24
N SER A 158 -7.29 -9.11 -12.70
CA SER A 158 -8.52 -9.57 -13.34
C SER A 158 -8.83 -8.92 -14.71
N ASP A 159 -8.20 -7.78 -15.01
CA ASP A 159 -8.30 -7.10 -16.31
C ASP A 159 -7.31 -7.61 -17.37
N PHE A 160 -6.43 -8.55 -17.00
CA PHE A 160 -5.55 -9.28 -17.90
C PHE A 160 -6.15 -10.64 -18.24
N LYS A 161 -5.88 -11.09 -19.47
CA LYS A 161 -6.13 -12.47 -19.86
C LYS A 161 -5.02 -13.36 -19.30
N SER A 162 -5.36 -14.18 -18.31
CA SER A 162 -4.45 -15.16 -17.74
C SER A 162 -4.25 -16.37 -18.64
N ILE A 163 -2.99 -16.68 -18.93
CA ILE A 163 -2.52 -17.87 -19.64
C ILE A 163 -1.83 -18.74 -18.60
N LYS A 164 -2.53 -19.78 -18.13
CA LYS A 164 -2.04 -20.67 -17.08
C LYS A 164 -1.35 -21.88 -17.70
N LEU A 165 -0.06 -22.06 -17.36
CA LEU A 165 0.73 -23.26 -17.62
C LEU A 165 1.03 -23.89 -16.25
N TYR A 166 0.12 -24.74 -15.78
CA TYR A 166 0.09 -25.29 -14.42
C TYR A 166 0.27 -26.82 -14.43
N PRO A 167 1.50 -27.31 -14.27
CA PRO A 167 2.75 -26.66 -14.69
C PRO A 167 2.89 -26.61 -16.22
N PRO A 168 3.87 -25.88 -16.79
CA PRO A 168 4.22 -26.02 -18.20
C PRO A 168 4.71 -27.44 -18.50
N ARG A 169 4.40 -28.01 -19.67
CA ARG A 169 4.88 -29.37 -20.02
C ARG A 169 6.36 -29.43 -20.40
N ASN A 170 6.92 -28.31 -20.84
CA ASN A 170 8.33 -28.15 -21.24
C ASN A 170 8.65 -26.67 -21.53
N ALA A 171 9.94 -26.37 -21.65
CA ALA A 171 10.47 -25.05 -22.04
C ALA A 171 9.80 -24.43 -23.29
N ASN A 172 9.45 -25.25 -24.28
CA ASN A 172 8.88 -24.76 -25.53
C ASN A 172 7.47 -24.19 -25.36
N GLU A 173 6.69 -24.64 -24.37
CA GLU A 173 5.39 -24.01 -24.07
C GLU A 173 5.55 -22.60 -23.53
N ILE A 174 6.50 -22.41 -22.61
CA ILE A 174 6.83 -21.10 -22.04
C ILE A 174 7.26 -20.16 -23.18
N ASN A 175 8.20 -20.59 -24.02
CA ASN A 175 8.68 -19.79 -25.15
C ASN A 175 7.54 -19.42 -26.11
N LYS A 176 6.69 -20.39 -26.47
CA LYS A 176 5.57 -20.16 -27.38
C LYS A 176 4.60 -19.11 -26.88
N GLU A 177 4.29 -19.08 -25.58
CA GLU A 177 3.39 -18.06 -25.03
C GLU A 177 4.07 -16.69 -24.92
N ILE A 178 5.35 -16.64 -24.54
CA ILE A 178 6.12 -15.37 -24.56
C ILE A 178 6.20 -14.79 -25.99
N GLU A 179 6.45 -15.63 -26.99
CA GLU A 179 6.55 -15.23 -28.40
C GLU A 179 5.23 -14.71 -29.00
N LYS A 180 4.08 -15.15 -28.49
CA LYS A 180 2.78 -14.58 -28.85
C LYS A 180 2.55 -13.17 -28.31
N GLY A 181 3.35 -12.75 -27.32
CA GLY A 181 3.26 -11.45 -26.68
C GLY A 181 2.42 -11.49 -25.40
N VAL A 182 3.10 -11.29 -24.28
CA VAL A 182 2.53 -11.12 -22.94
C VAL A 182 3.13 -9.88 -22.28
N ALA A 183 2.36 -9.24 -21.41
CA ALA A 183 2.85 -8.10 -20.63
C ALA A 183 3.72 -8.56 -19.46
N PHE A 184 3.30 -9.65 -18.82
CA PHE A 184 3.98 -10.25 -17.69
C PHE A 184 4.18 -11.74 -17.95
N ALA A 185 5.35 -12.24 -17.56
CA ALA A 185 5.64 -13.67 -17.51
C ALA A 185 6.11 -14.02 -16.09
N ILE A 186 5.30 -14.79 -15.37
CA ILE A 186 5.55 -15.18 -13.99
C ILE A 186 5.97 -16.65 -13.97
N LEU A 187 7.13 -16.91 -13.40
CA LEU A 187 7.72 -18.24 -13.27
C LEU A 187 7.84 -18.56 -11.78
N GLU A 188 6.85 -19.27 -11.23
CA GLU A 188 6.82 -19.68 -9.82
C GLU A 188 7.33 -21.11 -9.64
N GLY A 189 8.45 -21.28 -8.96
CA GLY A 189 9.07 -22.60 -8.76
C GLY A 189 10.41 -22.52 -8.02
N ALA A 190 11.26 -23.51 -8.28
CA ALA A 190 12.62 -23.55 -7.75
C ALA A 190 13.64 -23.00 -8.77
N GLY A 191 14.83 -22.70 -8.29
CA GLY A 191 15.87 -22.08 -9.10
C GLY A 191 17.26 -22.56 -8.78
N GLY A 192 18.12 -22.44 -9.77
CA GLY A 192 19.55 -22.27 -9.60
C GLY A 192 19.99 -21.14 -10.53
N GLN A 193 21.22 -20.65 -10.37
CA GLN A 193 21.67 -19.45 -11.07
C GLN A 193 21.50 -19.45 -12.61
N HIS A 194 21.40 -20.63 -13.25
CA HIS A 194 21.30 -20.78 -14.71
C HIS A 194 20.07 -21.57 -15.19
N LEU A 195 19.16 -21.92 -14.29
CA LEU A 195 17.96 -22.69 -14.61
C LEU A 195 16.85 -22.41 -13.60
N TRP A 196 15.63 -22.34 -14.09
CA TRP A 196 14.42 -22.40 -13.29
C TRP A 196 13.77 -23.77 -13.50
N GLY A 197 13.07 -24.27 -12.49
CA GLY A 197 12.37 -25.55 -12.56
C GLY A 197 11.09 -25.57 -11.75
N THR A 198 10.15 -26.39 -12.19
CA THR A 198 8.90 -26.66 -11.47
C THR A 198 8.46 -28.10 -11.69
N ARG A 199 7.35 -28.51 -11.07
CA ARG A 199 6.85 -29.90 -11.09
C ARG A 199 5.34 -29.94 -11.13
N ASP A 200 4.80 -31.08 -11.58
CA ASP A 200 3.40 -31.44 -11.37
C ASP A 200 3.11 -31.63 -9.88
N TYR A 201 1.85 -31.45 -9.48
CA TYR A 201 1.37 -31.71 -8.12
C TYR A 201 1.81 -33.09 -7.61
N ASP A 202 2.52 -33.12 -6.48
CA ASP A 202 3.09 -34.30 -5.83
C ASP A 202 4.04 -35.15 -6.69
N SER A 203 4.58 -34.57 -7.76
CA SER A 203 5.55 -35.23 -8.62
C SER A 203 6.99 -34.98 -8.17
N GLU A 204 7.85 -35.97 -8.38
CA GLU A 204 9.30 -35.84 -8.24
C GLU A 204 9.99 -35.47 -9.57
N GLU A 205 9.25 -35.50 -10.68
CA GLU A 205 9.80 -35.21 -12.01
C GLU A 205 9.88 -33.70 -12.27
N TRP A 206 11.10 -33.20 -12.47
CA TRP A 206 11.38 -31.79 -12.73
C TRP A 206 11.19 -31.40 -14.20
N ILE A 207 10.51 -30.28 -14.39
CA ILE A 207 10.37 -29.58 -15.66
C ILE A 207 11.29 -28.36 -15.62
N TYR A 208 12.30 -28.35 -16.47
CA TYR A 208 13.34 -27.32 -16.46
C TYR A 208 13.17 -26.30 -17.59
N TYR A 209 13.58 -25.07 -17.29
CA TYR A 209 13.74 -23.98 -18.24
C TYR A 209 15.10 -23.32 -17.98
N HIS A 210 16.00 -23.39 -18.97
CA HIS A 210 17.40 -23.00 -18.81
C HIS A 210 17.70 -21.66 -19.47
N ASN A 211 18.86 -21.08 -19.13
CA ASN A 211 19.39 -19.91 -19.83
C ASN A 211 19.47 -20.06 -21.35
N TYR A 212 19.69 -21.27 -21.87
CA TYR A 212 19.72 -21.48 -23.32
C TYR A 212 18.32 -21.41 -23.94
N ASP A 213 17.27 -21.84 -23.23
CA ASP A 213 15.88 -21.77 -23.70
C ASP A 213 15.43 -20.30 -23.86
N ILE A 214 15.84 -19.42 -22.93
CA ILE A 214 15.62 -17.97 -23.03
C ILE A 214 16.30 -17.40 -24.28
N ARG A 215 17.51 -17.86 -24.59
CA ARG A 215 18.27 -17.40 -25.78
C ARG A 215 17.67 -17.87 -27.10
N LEU A 216 16.75 -18.83 -27.08
CA LEU A 216 16.01 -19.28 -28.26
C LEU A 216 14.75 -18.44 -28.53
N LEU A 217 14.33 -17.58 -27.60
CA LEU A 217 13.20 -16.69 -27.81
C LEU A 217 13.42 -15.79 -29.03
N ASN A 218 12.36 -15.60 -29.80
CA ASN A 218 12.32 -14.66 -30.93
C ASN A 218 11.09 -13.74 -30.84
N ASN A 219 10.76 -13.29 -29.63
CA ASN A 219 9.63 -12.41 -29.37
C ASN A 219 9.95 -10.94 -29.70
N GLU A 220 8.92 -10.20 -30.12
CA GLU A 220 8.98 -8.76 -30.45
C GLU A 220 8.18 -7.89 -29.47
N VAL A 221 7.45 -8.53 -28.54
CA VAL A 221 6.77 -7.92 -27.40
C VAL A 221 7.48 -8.44 -26.16
N TYR A 222 8.09 -7.54 -25.39
CA TYR A 222 8.98 -7.90 -24.30
C TYR A 222 8.26 -7.83 -22.95
N PRO A 223 8.02 -8.95 -22.26
CA PRO A 223 7.36 -8.95 -20.96
C PRO A 223 8.26 -8.40 -19.85
N ILE A 224 7.62 -7.98 -18.76
CA ILE A 224 8.26 -7.91 -17.44
C ILE A 224 8.21 -9.32 -16.84
N VAL A 225 9.37 -9.86 -16.49
CA VAL A 225 9.50 -11.24 -16.01
C VAL A 225 9.63 -11.26 -14.50
N LEU A 226 8.80 -12.03 -13.80
CA LEU A 226 8.93 -12.26 -12.35
C LEU A 226 9.29 -13.72 -12.12
N THR A 227 10.29 -13.98 -11.28
CA THR A 227 10.75 -15.34 -10.98
C THR A 227 10.84 -15.58 -9.48
N SER A 228 10.41 -16.76 -9.03
CA SER A 228 10.81 -17.32 -7.73
C SER A 228 11.74 -18.50 -7.93
N GLY A 229 12.66 -18.67 -6.97
CA GLY A 229 13.67 -19.72 -6.99
C GLY A 229 15.07 -19.21 -6.63
N ALA A 230 15.86 -20.10 -6.05
CA ALA A 230 17.17 -19.78 -5.52
C ALA A 230 18.11 -19.21 -6.59
N ARG A 231 18.70 -18.05 -6.30
CA ARG A 231 19.85 -17.44 -6.98
C ARG A 231 19.61 -17.12 -8.45
N LEU A 232 18.37 -17.09 -8.92
CA LEU A 232 18.04 -16.77 -10.31
C LEU A 232 18.52 -15.37 -10.71
N ALA A 233 18.60 -14.44 -9.76
CA ALA A 233 19.15 -13.10 -9.94
C ALA A 233 20.58 -12.94 -9.42
N LYS A 234 21.29 -13.98 -8.97
CA LYS A 234 22.66 -13.88 -8.43
C LYS A 234 23.69 -13.49 -9.49
N PHE A 235 24.01 -12.21 -9.58
CA PHE A 235 24.78 -11.62 -10.69
C PHE A 235 26.25 -11.29 -10.36
N ASP A 236 26.80 -11.82 -9.28
CA ASP A 236 28.20 -11.63 -8.85
C ASP A 236 29.14 -12.77 -9.28
N GLU A 237 28.79 -13.51 -10.34
CA GLU A 237 29.62 -14.59 -10.86
C GLU A 237 29.99 -14.44 -12.34
N ASN A 238 30.87 -15.32 -12.80
CA ASN A 238 31.40 -15.30 -14.17
C ASN A 238 30.40 -15.71 -15.26
N ARG A 239 29.22 -16.20 -14.94
CA ARG A 239 28.17 -16.52 -15.93
C ARG A 239 26.94 -15.66 -15.65
N GLU A 240 26.23 -15.27 -16.69
CA GLU A 240 24.99 -14.49 -16.55
C GLU A 240 23.98 -15.28 -15.71
N CYS A 241 23.38 -14.61 -14.72
CA CYS A 241 22.27 -15.16 -13.96
C CYS A 241 21.01 -15.25 -14.82
N PHE A 242 20.13 -16.16 -14.44
CA PHE A 242 18.89 -16.47 -15.15
C PHE A 242 18.04 -15.22 -15.45
N ASN A 243 17.79 -14.38 -14.45
CA ASN A 243 17.03 -13.14 -14.62
C ASN A 243 17.72 -12.14 -15.57
N TRP A 244 19.05 -12.02 -15.52
CA TRP A 244 19.77 -11.12 -16.45
C TRP A 244 19.75 -11.65 -17.89
N VAL A 245 19.71 -12.96 -18.12
CA VAL A 245 19.63 -13.51 -19.49
C VAL A 245 18.35 -13.05 -20.20
N PHE A 246 17.22 -12.95 -19.51
CA PHE A 246 15.99 -12.37 -20.10
C PHE A 246 16.19 -10.91 -20.56
N VAL A 247 16.93 -10.11 -19.81
CA VAL A 247 17.06 -8.66 -20.02
C VAL A 247 18.23 -8.32 -20.96
N GLY A 248 19.38 -8.97 -20.80
CA GLY A 248 20.59 -8.72 -21.61
C GLY A 248 20.61 -9.40 -22.98
N SER A 249 19.77 -10.42 -23.21
CA SER A 249 19.63 -11.06 -24.52
C SER A 249 18.89 -10.15 -25.52
N LYS A 250 19.11 -10.39 -26.82
CA LYS A 250 18.46 -9.64 -27.91
C LYS A 250 16.94 -9.71 -27.83
N HIS A 251 16.41 -10.90 -27.58
CA HIS A 251 15.00 -11.17 -27.28
C HIS A 251 14.86 -11.54 -25.79
N GLY A 252 13.66 -11.84 -25.30
CA GLY A 252 13.40 -12.10 -23.88
C GLY A 252 12.49 -11.04 -23.25
N GLY A 253 12.84 -10.59 -22.04
CA GLY A 253 12.07 -9.59 -21.28
C GLY A 253 12.63 -8.17 -21.40
N VAL A 254 11.79 -7.17 -21.16
CA VAL A 254 12.21 -5.75 -21.04
C VAL A 254 12.80 -5.46 -19.66
N ALA A 255 12.30 -6.17 -18.67
CA ALA A 255 12.78 -6.15 -17.29
C ALA A 255 12.57 -7.54 -16.67
N SER A 256 13.30 -7.82 -15.60
CA SER A 256 13.05 -8.99 -14.75
C SER A 256 13.25 -8.66 -13.28
N ILE A 257 12.47 -9.32 -12.43
CA ILE A 257 12.55 -9.22 -10.97
C ILE A 257 12.76 -10.62 -10.41
N GLY A 258 13.71 -10.78 -9.48
CA GLY A 258 13.98 -12.09 -8.87
C GLY A 258 14.97 -12.01 -7.71
N SER A 259 15.20 -13.16 -7.07
CA SER A 259 16.02 -13.27 -5.87
C SER A 259 17.51 -13.53 -6.15
N THR A 260 18.38 -12.81 -5.44
CA THR A 260 19.84 -13.02 -5.50
C THR A 260 20.36 -14.12 -4.56
N GLY A 261 19.56 -14.53 -3.58
CA GLY A 261 19.93 -15.50 -2.56
C GLY A 261 19.21 -16.84 -2.71
N LEU A 262 19.27 -17.68 -1.67
CA LEU A 262 18.55 -18.96 -1.64
C LEU A 262 17.03 -18.82 -1.83
N CYS A 263 16.47 -17.71 -1.38
CA CYS A 263 15.04 -17.41 -1.39
C CYS A 263 14.13 -18.42 -0.69
N TRP A 264 13.03 -17.92 -0.13
CA TRP A 264 12.08 -18.74 0.61
C TRP A 264 10.66 -18.37 0.20
N THR A 265 9.91 -19.36 -0.27
CA THR A 265 8.46 -19.29 -0.43
C THR A 265 7.82 -20.10 0.68
N ALA A 266 6.65 -19.68 1.16
CA ALA A 266 5.94 -20.43 2.19
C ALA A 266 5.17 -21.61 1.56
N HIS A 267 4.99 -22.67 2.35
CA HIS A 267 4.37 -23.91 1.90
C HIS A 267 2.86 -23.78 1.82
N GLY A 268 2.24 -24.51 0.88
CA GLY A 268 0.79 -24.57 0.72
C GLY A 268 0.15 -23.18 0.61
N ARG A 269 -0.97 -22.96 1.31
CA ARG A 269 -1.71 -21.68 1.23
C ARG A 269 -0.98 -20.50 1.86
N ASN A 270 0.02 -20.76 2.71
CA ASN A 270 0.78 -19.70 3.35
C ASN A 270 1.68 -18.96 2.35
N VAL A 271 1.86 -19.48 1.13
CA VAL A 271 2.61 -18.83 0.04
C VAL A 271 2.13 -17.40 -0.25
N THR A 272 0.84 -17.11 -0.08
CA THR A 272 0.28 -15.75 -0.27
C THR A 272 0.38 -14.88 0.98
N GLU A 273 0.78 -15.43 2.13
CA GLU A 273 0.79 -14.73 3.42
C GLU A 273 2.21 -14.35 3.85
N PHE A 274 3.22 -15.15 3.51
CA PHE A 274 4.60 -14.95 3.98
C PHE A 274 5.64 -14.96 2.85
N TYR A 275 6.81 -14.42 3.18
CA TYR A 275 8.05 -14.50 2.40
C TYR A 275 7.91 -14.02 0.94
N LEU A 276 8.65 -14.63 0.02
CA LEU A 276 8.74 -14.15 -1.36
C LEU A 276 7.39 -14.21 -2.09
N GLY A 277 6.54 -15.20 -1.81
CA GLY A 277 5.22 -15.33 -2.44
C GLY A 277 4.28 -14.18 -2.08
N ASN A 278 4.23 -13.76 -0.81
CA ASN A 278 3.48 -12.56 -0.41
C ASN A 278 4.06 -11.29 -1.02
N LEU A 279 5.39 -11.17 -1.10
CA LEU A 279 6.03 -10.02 -1.75
C LEU A 279 5.71 -9.97 -3.25
N HIS A 280 5.65 -11.12 -3.93
CA HIS A 280 5.19 -11.22 -5.32
C HIS A 280 3.73 -10.79 -5.47
N LEU A 281 2.85 -11.20 -4.57
CA LEU A 281 1.45 -10.76 -4.57
C LEU A 281 1.35 -9.23 -4.49
N ARG A 282 2.10 -8.62 -3.57
CA ARG A 282 2.13 -7.16 -3.37
C ARG A 282 2.65 -6.38 -4.56
N LEU A 283 3.61 -6.93 -5.31
CA LEU A 283 4.03 -6.32 -6.59
C LEU A 283 2.82 -6.08 -7.50
N PHE A 284 1.88 -7.04 -7.59
CA PHE A 284 0.68 -6.89 -8.42
C PHE A 284 -0.42 -6.07 -7.75
N GLU A 285 -0.49 -6.02 -6.42
CA GLU A 285 -1.38 -5.06 -5.73
C GLU A 285 -0.97 -3.61 -6.04
N GLU A 286 0.34 -3.35 -6.05
CA GLU A 286 0.87 -2.01 -6.35
C GLU A 286 0.85 -1.67 -7.85
N TYR A 287 0.69 -2.64 -8.75
CA TYR A 287 0.63 -2.39 -10.20
C TYR A 287 -0.40 -1.30 -10.57
N ARG A 288 -1.54 -1.23 -9.88
CA ARG A 288 -2.59 -0.24 -10.14
C ARG A 288 -2.27 1.16 -9.62
N ASN A 289 -1.40 1.25 -8.62
CA ASN A 289 -0.98 2.50 -7.99
C ASN A 289 0.30 3.06 -8.63
N ALA A 290 1.11 2.19 -9.24
CA ALA A 290 2.38 2.52 -9.83
C ALA A 290 2.26 3.02 -11.28
N ILE A 291 2.89 4.17 -11.57
CA ILE A 291 3.08 4.66 -12.94
C ILE A 291 4.28 3.97 -13.58
N TYR A 292 5.35 3.81 -12.79
CA TYR A 292 6.64 3.28 -13.22
C TYR A 292 6.97 1.96 -12.52
N LEU A 293 7.69 1.07 -13.21
CA LEU A 293 8.08 -0.25 -12.69
C LEU A 293 8.89 -0.15 -11.39
N GLY A 294 9.71 0.89 -11.25
CA GLY A 294 10.45 1.15 -10.03
C GLY A 294 9.56 1.51 -8.84
N ASP A 295 8.47 2.26 -9.05
CA ASP A 295 7.49 2.55 -7.99
C ASP A 295 6.82 1.25 -7.53
N MET A 296 6.40 0.39 -8.47
CA MET A 296 5.84 -0.93 -8.17
C MET A 296 6.79 -1.78 -7.31
N TRP A 297 8.08 -1.82 -7.66
CA TRP A 297 9.09 -2.54 -6.87
C TRP A 297 9.30 -1.93 -5.48
N ARG A 298 9.48 -0.61 -5.38
CA ARG A 298 9.72 0.10 -4.12
C ARG A 298 8.53 -0.05 -3.17
N ASP A 299 7.33 0.24 -3.67
CA ASP A 299 6.12 0.30 -2.85
C ASP A 299 5.68 -1.09 -2.40
N ALA A 300 5.92 -2.14 -3.20
CA ALA A 300 5.69 -3.52 -2.79
C ALA A 300 6.60 -3.93 -1.61
N ILE A 301 7.88 -3.54 -1.62
CA ILE A 301 8.80 -3.78 -0.50
C ILE A 301 8.34 -3.04 0.75
N ILE A 302 7.94 -1.76 0.63
CA ILE A 302 7.42 -0.97 1.76
C ILE A 302 6.15 -1.62 2.33
N SER A 303 5.20 -1.95 1.46
CA SER A 303 3.92 -2.59 1.81
C SER A 303 4.16 -3.93 2.52
N TYR A 304 5.11 -4.72 2.02
CA TYR A 304 5.52 -5.98 2.60
C TYR A 304 6.11 -5.81 4.00
N LEU A 305 7.14 -4.97 4.16
CA LEU A 305 7.81 -4.74 5.44
C LEU A 305 6.88 -4.18 6.52
N LYS A 306 5.89 -3.36 6.13
CA LYS A 306 4.89 -2.79 7.06
C LYS A 306 3.82 -3.78 7.51
N SER A 307 3.63 -4.88 6.78
CA SER A 307 2.52 -5.81 7.04
C SER A 307 2.79 -6.84 8.15
N PHE A 308 4.05 -6.98 8.58
CA PHE A 308 4.43 -7.98 9.59
C PHE A 308 4.79 -7.33 10.92
N ASN A 309 4.34 -7.96 12.01
CA ASN A 309 4.75 -7.60 13.36
C ASN A 309 5.77 -8.62 13.87
N TRP A 310 7.01 -8.17 14.01
CA TRP A 310 8.22 -8.97 14.16
C TRP A 310 8.37 -9.63 15.54
N LYS A 311 7.60 -10.67 15.85
CA LYS A 311 7.65 -11.34 17.16
C LYS A 311 8.62 -12.53 17.21
N GLY A 312 8.85 -13.24 16.10
CA GLY A 312 9.79 -14.37 16.00
C GLY A 312 11.16 -13.99 15.41
N LYS A 313 12.27 -14.55 15.96
CA LYS A 313 13.63 -14.26 15.46
C LYS A 313 13.95 -14.89 14.09
N VAL A 314 13.46 -16.10 13.84
CA VAL A 314 13.68 -16.86 12.57
C VAL A 314 12.78 -16.32 11.47
N GLU A 315 11.49 -16.17 11.77
CA GLU A 315 10.50 -15.49 10.92
C GLU A 315 11.01 -14.12 10.44
N LYS A 316 11.51 -13.29 11.36
CA LYS A 316 12.11 -11.99 11.04
C LYS A 316 13.24 -12.09 10.01
N ALA A 317 14.12 -13.09 10.13
CA ALA A 317 15.25 -13.26 9.22
C ALA A 317 14.77 -13.53 7.77
N PHE A 318 13.77 -14.41 7.60
CA PHE A 318 13.21 -14.71 6.28
C PHE A 318 12.49 -13.51 5.66
N HIS A 319 11.78 -12.71 6.46
CA HIS A 319 11.13 -11.51 5.93
C HIS A 319 12.14 -10.44 5.51
N ILE A 320 13.18 -10.17 6.31
CA ILE A 320 14.26 -9.25 5.91
C ILE A 320 14.92 -9.76 4.63
N LYS A 321 15.26 -11.05 4.60
CA LYS A 321 15.90 -11.69 3.44
C LYS A 321 15.10 -11.50 2.16
N ALA A 322 13.79 -11.75 2.19
CA ALA A 322 12.91 -11.59 1.03
C ALA A 322 12.94 -10.16 0.45
N ALA A 323 13.00 -9.14 1.30
CA ALA A 323 13.11 -7.75 0.85
C ALA A 323 14.52 -7.44 0.30
N GLU A 324 15.58 -7.88 0.99
CA GLU A 324 16.95 -7.57 0.62
C GLU A 324 17.40 -8.20 -0.71
N GLU A 325 16.91 -9.40 -1.02
CA GLU A 325 17.35 -10.18 -2.18
C GLU A 325 16.56 -9.91 -3.47
N LEU A 326 15.42 -9.21 -3.39
CA LEU A 326 14.55 -8.94 -4.53
C LEU A 326 15.11 -7.78 -5.38
N ILE A 327 15.69 -8.09 -6.54
CA ILE A 327 16.29 -7.08 -7.43
C ILE A 327 15.51 -6.89 -8.71
N LEU A 328 15.39 -5.64 -9.15
CA LEU A 328 14.90 -5.24 -10.45
C LEU A 328 16.06 -5.09 -11.46
N PHE A 329 16.15 -6.02 -12.42
CA PHE A 329 16.91 -5.79 -13.64
C PHE A 329 16.04 -5.10 -14.68
N GLY A 330 16.32 -3.84 -14.99
CA GLY A 330 15.49 -3.05 -15.88
C GLY A 330 15.59 -1.56 -15.59
N ASP A 331 14.95 -0.77 -16.42
CA ASP A 331 14.80 0.66 -16.19
C ASP A 331 13.72 0.87 -15.12
N PRO A 332 14.05 1.46 -13.95
CA PRO A 332 13.05 1.74 -12.91
C PRO A 332 12.02 2.79 -13.35
N THR A 333 12.28 3.53 -14.43
CA THR A 333 11.34 4.49 -15.05
C THR A 333 10.54 3.89 -16.20
N LEU A 334 10.58 2.57 -16.40
CA LEU A 334 9.75 1.90 -17.40
C LEU A 334 8.27 2.05 -17.06
N ARG A 335 7.47 2.60 -17.98
CA ARG A 335 6.02 2.82 -17.76
C ARG A 335 5.21 1.52 -17.84
N LEU A 336 4.38 1.29 -16.81
CA LEU A 336 3.55 0.10 -16.67
C LEU A 336 2.21 0.21 -17.41
N ASN A 337 1.55 1.36 -17.33
CA ASN A 337 0.27 1.61 -17.98
C ASN A 337 0.39 2.74 -19.02
N LYS A 338 0.37 2.36 -20.30
CA LYS A 338 0.45 3.31 -21.42
C LYS A 338 -0.90 3.89 -21.86
N GLN A 339 -2.01 3.42 -21.27
CA GLN A 339 -3.36 3.92 -21.52
C GLN A 339 -3.79 5.04 -20.55
N TYR A 340 -2.93 5.40 -19.57
CA TYR A 340 -3.03 6.72 -18.95
C TYR A 340 -2.78 7.76 -20.04
N ASN A 341 -3.86 8.36 -20.53
CA ASN A 341 -3.78 9.49 -21.43
C ASN A 341 -3.02 10.61 -20.72
N PHE A 342 -1.95 11.08 -21.35
CA PHE A 342 -1.48 12.45 -21.14
C PHE A 342 -2.68 13.38 -21.33
N ILE A 343 -2.96 14.19 -20.32
CA ILE A 343 -3.38 15.57 -20.61
C ILE A 343 -2.15 16.19 -21.28
N ASP A 344 -2.24 16.33 -22.60
CA ASP A 344 -1.42 17.14 -23.51
C ASP A 344 0.13 17.11 -23.34
N GLN A 345 0.83 16.51 -24.31
CA GLN A 345 2.29 16.48 -24.46
C GLN A 345 2.93 17.85 -24.82
N THR A 346 2.35 18.95 -24.36
CA THR A 346 3.00 20.28 -24.35
C THR A 346 3.52 20.67 -22.97
N ILE A 347 3.22 19.88 -21.95
CA ILE A 347 3.65 20.13 -20.58
C ILE A 347 4.95 19.37 -20.32
N LYS A 348 6.00 20.12 -20.01
CA LYS A 348 7.29 19.63 -19.56
C LYS A 348 7.17 19.51 -18.05
N ASP A 349 6.87 18.31 -17.52
CA ASP A 349 6.76 18.07 -16.08
C ASP A 349 8.12 18.30 -15.41
N GLU A 350 8.40 19.54 -15.04
CA GLU A 350 9.62 19.92 -14.35
C GLU A 350 9.43 19.78 -12.84
N THR A 351 10.53 19.50 -12.13
CA THR A 351 10.54 19.49 -10.67
C THR A 351 11.23 20.75 -10.17
N LEU A 352 10.49 21.57 -9.44
CA LEU A 352 10.98 22.79 -8.82
C LEU A 352 11.26 22.54 -7.34
N TYR A 353 12.31 23.15 -6.79
CA TYR A 353 12.72 22.98 -5.40
C TYR A 353 12.55 24.28 -4.63
N VAL A 354 11.99 24.19 -3.42
CA VAL A 354 11.86 25.32 -2.50
C VAL A 354 12.68 25.03 -1.25
N GLY A 355 13.48 26.00 -0.80
CA GLY A 355 14.38 25.88 0.34
C GLY A 355 15.75 25.28 0.01
N GLY A 356 16.59 25.09 1.03
CA GLY A 356 17.94 24.54 0.89
C GLY A 356 18.97 25.46 0.19
N HIS A 357 20.18 24.95 -0.04
CA HIS A 357 21.30 25.70 -0.63
C HIS A 357 21.61 25.30 -2.09
N GLY A 358 20.68 24.62 -2.76
CA GLY A 358 20.85 24.18 -4.15
C GLY A 358 20.79 25.34 -5.16
N PRO A 359 21.59 25.32 -6.24
CA PRO A 359 21.47 26.33 -7.29
C PRO A 359 20.12 26.19 -8.01
N GLY A 360 19.38 27.29 -8.14
CA GLY A 360 18.07 27.33 -8.79
C GLY A 360 16.87 27.03 -7.86
N ASN A 361 17.12 26.80 -6.57
CA ASN A 361 16.04 26.64 -5.60
C ASN A 361 15.35 27.98 -5.32
N TYR A 362 14.03 27.93 -5.17
CA TYR A 362 13.22 29.06 -4.74
C TYR A 362 13.29 29.20 -3.22
N SER A 363 13.20 30.43 -2.71
CA SER A 363 13.13 30.69 -1.27
C SER A 363 11.69 30.76 -0.74
N SER A 364 10.70 30.71 -1.63
CA SER A 364 9.26 30.79 -1.32
C SER A 364 8.50 29.73 -2.10
N ILE A 365 7.48 29.16 -1.47
CA ILE A 365 6.61 28.18 -2.09
C ILE A 365 5.77 28.84 -3.18
N GLN A 366 5.22 30.03 -2.90
CA GLN A 366 4.46 30.78 -3.90
C GLN A 366 5.30 31.11 -5.14
N GLN A 367 6.56 31.50 -4.96
CA GLN A 367 7.42 31.82 -6.11
C GLN A 367 7.68 30.60 -7.00
N ALA A 368 7.82 29.40 -6.42
CA ALA A 368 7.93 28.19 -7.22
C ALA A 368 6.63 27.90 -7.98
N ILE A 369 5.48 28.06 -7.34
CA ILE A 369 4.17 27.91 -7.99
C ILE A 369 4.00 28.90 -9.14
N ASP A 370 4.40 30.15 -8.95
CA ASP A 370 4.30 31.20 -9.97
C ASP A 370 5.13 30.87 -11.21
N ASN A 371 6.26 30.19 -11.05
CA ASN A 371 7.14 29.77 -12.14
C ASN A 371 6.85 28.37 -12.72
N ALA A 372 6.09 27.54 -12.00
CA ALA A 372 5.70 26.22 -12.44
C ALA A 372 4.73 26.28 -13.64
N SER A 373 4.67 25.21 -14.42
CA SER A 373 3.60 24.90 -15.37
C SER A 373 2.59 23.93 -14.75
N ASN A 374 1.41 23.76 -15.36
CA ASN A 374 0.52 22.66 -14.97
C ASN A 374 1.29 21.32 -15.04
N GLY A 375 0.94 20.31 -14.25
CA GLY A 375 1.64 19.01 -14.20
C GLY A 375 2.92 18.98 -13.36
N ASP A 376 3.58 20.13 -13.18
CA ASP A 376 4.85 20.21 -12.46
C ASP A 376 4.76 19.74 -11.00
N THR A 377 5.91 19.29 -10.50
CA THR A 377 6.09 18.91 -9.10
C THR A 377 6.90 19.96 -8.37
N ILE A 378 6.43 20.39 -7.22
CA ILE A 378 7.16 21.28 -6.31
C ILE A 378 7.58 20.48 -5.09
N ILE A 379 8.90 20.34 -4.89
CA ILE A 379 9.48 19.73 -3.70
C ILE A 379 9.88 20.84 -2.73
N VAL A 380 9.20 20.90 -1.59
CA VAL A 380 9.49 21.84 -0.52
C VAL A 380 10.37 21.15 0.53
N LEU A 381 11.61 21.59 0.64
CA LEU A 381 12.58 21.06 1.58
C LEU A 381 12.33 21.57 3.01
N GLU A 382 12.86 20.85 3.99
CA GLU A 382 12.77 21.17 5.42
C GLU A 382 13.16 22.63 5.71
N ASP A 383 12.16 23.42 6.10
CA ASP A 383 12.27 24.75 6.70
C ASP A 383 10.90 25.17 7.26
N ILE A 384 10.82 26.36 7.84
CA ILE A 384 9.57 27.01 8.24
C ILE A 384 9.24 28.12 7.23
N TYR A 385 8.13 27.95 6.51
CA TYR A 385 7.64 28.88 5.51
C TYR A 385 6.47 29.68 6.06
N HIS A 386 6.55 31.00 6.00
CA HIS A 386 5.50 31.91 6.47
C HIS A 386 4.77 32.51 5.26
N GLU A 387 3.80 31.77 4.71
CA GLU A 387 3.17 32.09 3.42
C GLU A 387 1.69 31.69 3.41
N ASN A 388 0.86 32.49 2.73
CA ASN A 388 -0.47 32.07 2.30
C ASN A 388 -0.43 31.83 0.80
N ILE A 389 -0.65 30.59 0.41
CA ILE A 389 -0.29 30.06 -0.90
C ILE A 389 -1.55 29.91 -1.75
N SER A 390 -1.57 30.54 -2.92
CA SER A 390 -2.58 30.30 -3.96
C SER A 390 -2.02 29.35 -5.01
N VAL A 391 -2.73 28.24 -5.23
CA VAL A 391 -2.36 27.19 -6.17
C VAL A 391 -3.28 27.27 -7.39
N SER A 392 -2.91 28.12 -8.34
CA SER A 392 -3.70 28.40 -9.55
C SER A 392 -3.39 27.46 -10.73
N LYS A 393 -2.57 26.44 -10.52
CA LYS A 393 -2.06 25.51 -11.53
C LYS A 393 -2.21 24.09 -11.04
N GLU A 394 -2.45 23.17 -11.96
CA GLU A 394 -2.48 21.75 -11.60
C GLU A 394 -1.08 21.31 -11.19
N LEU A 395 -0.87 20.95 -9.92
CA LEU A 395 0.46 20.79 -9.35
C LEU A 395 0.50 19.68 -8.30
N ASN A 396 1.67 19.04 -8.20
CA ASN A 396 2.00 18.13 -7.10
C ASN A 396 2.96 18.83 -6.14
N ILE A 397 2.48 19.26 -4.97
CA ILE A 397 3.29 19.99 -3.98
C ILE A 397 3.60 19.05 -2.82
N LEU A 398 4.86 18.64 -2.72
CA LEU A 398 5.33 17.62 -1.80
C LEU A 398 6.36 18.21 -0.84
N SER A 399 6.15 18.00 0.45
CA SER A 399 7.09 18.39 1.50
C SER A 399 8.04 17.25 1.84
N ARG A 400 9.29 17.62 2.15
CA ARG A 400 10.32 16.79 2.80
C ARG A 400 10.58 17.37 4.19
N ASN A 401 9.59 17.26 5.07
CA ASN A 401 9.61 17.78 6.45
C ASN A 401 9.48 19.33 6.57
N ALA A 402 8.86 19.99 5.60
CA ALA A 402 8.57 21.42 5.66
C ALA A 402 7.40 21.73 6.62
N THR A 403 7.54 22.83 7.35
CA THR A 403 6.45 23.43 8.13
C THR A 403 5.93 24.67 7.43
N LEU A 404 4.63 24.72 7.15
CA LEU A 404 3.94 25.91 6.67
C LEU A 404 3.21 26.59 7.83
N VAL A 405 3.57 27.84 8.10
CA VAL A 405 2.81 28.75 8.96
C VAL A 405 1.99 29.67 8.04
N GLY A 406 0.77 29.26 7.76
CA GLY A 406 -0.13 29.84 6.78
C GLY A 406 -1.00 28.76 6.12
N SER A 407 -1.49 29.03 4.92
CA SER A 407 -2.55 28.24 4.30
C SER A 407 -2.31 27.93 2.82
N PHE A 408 -2.96 26.88 2.31
CA PHE A 408 -3.12 26.61 0.89
C PHE A 408 -4.55 26.94 0.43
N ASN A 409 -4.67 27.68 -0.66
CA ASN A 409 -5.92 27.92 -1.39
C ASN A 409 -5.81 27.32 -2.79
N LEU A 410 -6.53 26.23 -3.05
CA LEU A 410 -6.50 25.54 -4.34
C LEU A 410 -7.53 26.15 -5.29
N GLU A 411 -7.02 26.66 -6.40
CA GLU A 411 -7.76 27.22 -7.55
C GLU A 411 -7.56 26.36 -8.81
N SER A 412 -7.01 25.16 -8.63
CA SER A 412 -6.84 24.12 -9.65
C SER A 412 -6.78 22.74 -9.00
N ASN A 413 -6.80 21.68 -9.81
CA ASN A 413 -6.66 20.30 -9.35
C ASN A 413 -5.23 20.09 -8.84
N SER A 414 -5.03 19.87 -7.54
CA SER A 414 -3.67 19.78 -7.00
C SER A 414 -3.56 18.77 -5.86
N ALA A 415 -2.33 18.27 -5.67
CA ALA A 415 -1.99 17.41 -4.54
C ALA A 415 -1.09 18.15 -3.55
N ILE A 416 -1.41 18.06 -2.26
CA ILE A 416 -0.59 18.59 -1.16
C ILE A 416 -0.21 17.44 -0.24
N ALA A 417 1.09 17.19 -0.06
CA ALA A 417 1.53 16.07 0.75
C ALA A 417 2.74 16.32 1.65
N GLY A 418 2.76 15.70 2.83
CA GLY A 418 3.92 15.63 3.72
C GLY A 418 4.21 16.90 4.54
N PHE A 419 3.31 17.88 4.59
CA PHE A 419 3.52 19.13 5.31
C PHE A 419 3.09 19.03 6.77
N THR A 420 3.77 19.77 7.65
CA THR A 420 3.14 20.25 8.89
C THR A 420 2.56 21.64 8.64
N ILE A 421 1.26 21.85 8.88
CA ILE A 421 0.59 23.12 8.56
C ILE A 421 -0.07 23.70 9.81
N TYR A 422 0.20 24.98 10.07
CA TYR A 422 -0.36 25.78 11.15
C TYR A 422 -0.97 27.07 10.59
N ASP A 423 -2.23 27.34 10.91
CA ASP A 423 -2.88 28.62 10.58
C ASP A 423 -3.91 29.02 11.65
N ILE A 424 -4.21 30.31 11.74
CA ILE A 424 -5.20 30.84 12.69
C ILE A 424 -6.64 30.66 12.22
N GLU A 425 -6.88 30.53 10.91
CA GLU A 425 -8.17 30.40 10.27
C GLU A 425 -8.32 29.02 9.62
N TYR A 426 -7.52 28.69 8.60
CA TYR A 426 -7.59 27.40 7.91
C TYR A 426 -6.25 26.93 7.32
N SER A 427 -6.00 25.62 7.26
CA SER A 427 -4.78 25.09 6.61
C SER A 427 -4.92 24.87 5.11
N ILE A 428 -6.01 24.23 4.65
CA ILE A 428 -6.21 23.95 3.23
C ILE A 428 -7.65 24.25 2.84
N ARG A 429 -7.84 25.01 1.76
CA ARG A 429 -9.15 25.27 1.15
C ARG A 429 -9.12 24.81 -0.31
N CYS A 430 -10.16 24.09 -0.73
CA CYS A 430 -10.36 23.72 -2.13
C CYS A 430 -11.82 23.96 -2.52
N SER A 431 -12.04 24.50 -3.72
CA SER A 431 -13.40 24.72 -4.24
C SER A 431 -13.47 24.43 -5.73
N ASN A 432 -14.50 23.72 -6.20
CA ASN A 432 -14.72 23.40 -7.62
C ASN A 432 -13.65 22.53 -8.31
N HIS A 433 -12.67 22.01 -7.58
CA HIS A 433 -11.55 21.24 -8.12
C HIS A 433 -11.45 19.86 -7.46
N SER A 434 -10.75 18.93 -8.10
CA SER A 434 -10.34 17.68 -7.44
C SER A 434 -9.09 17.92 -6.61
N PHE A 435 -8.83 17.05 -5.63
CA PHE A 435 -7.71 17.23 -4.72
C PHE A 435 -7.21 15.89 -4.17
N ILE A 436 -5.94 15.89 -3.78
CA ILE A 436 -5.33 14.80 -3.00
C ILE A 436 -4.54 15.43 -1.84
N PHE A 437 -4.95 15.13 -0.61
CA PHE A 437 -4.24 15.58 0.59
C PHE A 437 -3.69 14.38 1.34
N LYS A 438 -2.36 14.26 1.41
CA LYS A 438 -1.72 13.05 1.90
C LYS A 438 -0.62 13.29 2.94
N ASP A 439 -0.60 12.50 4.01
CA ASP A 439 0.48 12.46 4.99
C ASP A 439 0.82 13.84 5.63
N ASN A 440 -0.18 14.72 5.77
CA ASN A 440 0.01 16.03 6.40
C ASN A 440 -0.31 16.00 7.90
N VAL A 441 0.35 16.84 8.68
CA VAL A 441 0.03 17.14 10.08
C VAL A 441 -0.61 18.53 10.15
N ILE A 442 -1.90 18.59 10.49
CA ILE A 442 -2.72 19.80 10.35
C ILE A 442 -3.20 20.28 11.73
N LYS A 443 -2.86 21.52 12.07
CA LYS A 443 -3.12 22.14 13.38
C LYS A 443 -3.62 23.58 13.24
N SER A 444 -4.92 23.74 13.05
CA SER A 444 -5.55 25.03 12.75
C SER A 444 -6.98 25.14 13.31
N TYR A 445 -7.62 26.30 13.18
CA TYR A 445 -9.03 26.43 13.53
C TYR A 445 -9.91 25.56 12.62
N TYR A 446 -9.82 25.75 11.30
CA TYR A 446 -10.27 24.77 10.30
C TYR A 446 -9.05 24.02 9.73
N GLY A 447 -9.07 22.69 9.68
CA GLY A 447 -8.02 21.94 9.01
C GLY A 447 -8.18 22.05 7.49
N ILE A 448 -9.23 21.42 6.98
CA ILE A 448 -9.54 21.39 5.54
C ILE A 448 -10.97 21.89 5.32
N ILE A 449 -11.13 22.79 4.35
CA ILE A 449 -12.42 23.33 3.89
C ILE A 449 -12.61 22.93 2.43
N LEU A 450 -13.67 22.16 2.15
CA LEU A 450 -14.06 21.75 0.79
C LEU A 450 -15.42 22.33 0.44
N ASN A 451 -15.53 22.99 -0.71
CA ASN A 451 -16.79 23.55 -1.17
C ASN A 451 -17.03 23.26 -2.65
N ASN A 452 -18.12 22.56 -2.97
CA ASN A 452 -18.48 22.20 -4.33
C ASN A 452 -17.34 21.49 -5.09
N THR A 453 -16.55 20.66 -4.41
CA THR A 453 -15.38 20.04 -5.03
C THR A 453 -15.76 18.88 -5.95
N LEU A 454 -14.89 18.60 -6.91
CA LEU A 454 -14.93 17.31 -7.62
C LEU A 454 -14.45 16.19 -6.67
N PRO A 455 -14.65 14.91 -7.03
CA PRO A 455 -14.17 13.80 -6.21
C PRO A 455 -12.67 13.94 -5.89
N GLY A 456 -12.32 13.72 -4.63
CA GLY A 456 -10.96 13.89 -4.11
C GLY A 456 -10.71 13.01 -2.89
N GLY A 457 -9.47 12.99 -2.41
CA GLY A 457 -9.05 12.06 -1.38
C GLY A 457 -8.18 12.66 -0.29
N ILE A 458 -8.38 12.20 0.94
CA ILE A 458 -7.67 12.61 2.15
C ILE A 458 -7.11 11.35 2.82
N TYR A 459 -5.78 11.20 2.78
CA TYR A 459 -5.08 9.94 3.08
C TYR A 459 -3.98 10.13 4.13
N GLY A 460 -3.93 9.33 5.18
CA GLY A 460 -2.75 9.31 6.07
C GLY A 460 -2.51 10.59 6.88
N ASN A 461 -3.47 11.53 6.95
CA ASN A 461 -3.26 12.82 7.60
C ASN A 461 -3.55 12.74 9.10
N ARG A 462 -2.90 13.62 9.88
CA ARG A 462 -3.14 13.78 11.32
C ARG A 462 -3.71 15.15 11.62
N PHE A 463 -4.86 15.18 12.29
CA PHE A 463 -5.59 16.41 12.63
C PHE A 463 -5.66 16.65 14.13
N GLU A 464 -5.28 17.87 14.53
CA GLU A 464 -5.55 18.46 15.84
C GLU A 464 -6.02 19.91 15.63
N CYS A 465 -7.30 20.05 15.28
CA CYS A 465 -7.97 21.26 14.84
C CYS A 465 -9.26 21.48 15.63
N LYS A 466 -9.86 22.68 15.55
CA LYS A 466 -11.24 22.81 16.04
C LYS A 466 -12.22 22.08 15.11
N TYR A 467 -12.12 22.35 13.81
CA TYR A 467 -12.87 21.67 12.76
C TYR A 467 -11.87 21.00 11.82
N ALA A 468 -11.60 19.71 11.98
CA ALA A 468 -10.57 19.03 11.19
C ALA A 468 -10.90 19.05 9.69
N ILE A 469 -12.10 18.62 9.32
CA ILE A 469 -12.57 18.68 7.94
C ILE A 469 -14.02 19.17 7.92
N TYR A 470 -14.26 20.25 7.17
CA TYR A 470 -15.58 20.72 6.82
C TYR A 470 -15.76 20.62 5.29
N LEU A 471 -16.85 19.99 4.85
CA LEU A 471 -17.17 19.88 3.43
C LEU A 471 -18.64 20.14 3.12
N GLN A 472 -18.87 20.84 2.02
CA GLN A 472 -20.21 21.15 1.53
C GLN A 472 -20.31 20.89 0.01
N TYR A 473 -21.40 20.28 -0.45
CA TYR A 473 -21.64 19.98 -1.87
C TYR A 473 -20.50 19.21 -2.57
N SER A 474 -19.80 18.34 -1.84
CA SER A 474 -18.54 17.73 -2.27
C SER A 474 -18.66 16.20 -2.30
N PRO A 475 -19.29 15.62 -3.35
CA PRO A 475 -19.63 14.20 -3.38
C PRO A 475 -18.40 13.32 -3.64
N LYS A 476 -18.52 12.02 -3.28
CA LYS A 476 -17.51 10.99 -3.61
C LYS A 476 -16.11 11.26 -3.07
N CYS A 477 -16.01 11.99 -1.95
CA CYS A 477 -14.74 12.17 -1.26
C CYS A 477 -14.38 10.90 -0.46
N ILE A 478 -13.08 10.57 -0.47
CA ILE A 478 -12.52 9.41 0.25
C ILE A 478 -11.68 9.90 1.43
N PHE A 479 -11.95 9.34 2.61
CA PHE A 479 -11.21 9.57 3.84
C PHE A 479 -10.65 8.21 4.30
N TYR A 480 -9.33 8.06 4.23
CA TYR A 480 -8.66 6.79 4.51
C TYR A 480 -7.40 6.94 5.35
N ASP A 481 -7.25 6.08 6.36
CA ASP A 481 -6.05 6.00 7.21
C ASP A 481 -5.68 7.33 7.90
N ASN A 482 -6.67 8.18 8.21
CA ASN A 482 -6.42 9.44 8.91
C ASN A 482 -6.57 9.29 10.42
N ILE A 483 -5.84 10.14 11.15
CA ILE A 483 -5.87 10.23 12.62
C ILE A 483 -6.51 11.57 13.01
N PHE A 484 -7.67 11.51 13.66
CA PHE A 484 -8.39 12.66 14.20
C PHE A 484 -8.31 12.63 15.72
N HIS A 485 -7.41 13.43 16.29
CA HIS A 485 -7.21 13.50 17.74
C HIS A 485 -7.53 14.88 18.31
N ASN A 486 -8.31 14.94 19.40
CA ASN A 486 -8.54 16.16 20.16
C ASN A 486 -9.23 17.30 19.38
N ASN A 487 -10.00 16.96 18.35
CA ASN A 487 -10.76 17.94 17.55
C ASN A 487 -12.12 18.25 18.18
N TRP A 488 -12.78 19.36 17.82
CA TRP A 488 -14.22 19.48 18.14
C TRP A 488 -15.02 18.69 17.12
N TYR A 489 -14.76 18.93 15.83
CA TYR A 489 -15.34 18.18 14.73
C TYR A 489 -14.25 17.42 13.98
N GLY A 490 -14.47 16.12 13.72
CA GLY A 490 -13.58 15.31 12.88
C GLY A 490 -13.90 15.54 11.40
N ILE A 491 -15.04 15.02 10.95
CA ILE A 491 -15.59 15.22 9.63
C ILE A 491 -17.00 15.80 9.79
N TRP A 492 -17.20 17.02 9.32
CA TRP A 492 -18.53 17.63 9.21
C TRP A 492 -18.84 17.82 7.72
N ALA A 493 -19.74 16.98 7.21
CA ALA A 493 -20.18 17.01 5.82
C ALA A 493 -21.63 17.49 5.71
N GLU A 494 -21.89 18.33 4.72
CA GLU A 494 -23.24 18.75 4.35
C GLU A 494 -23.48 18.58 2.85
N TYR A 495 -24.65 18.07 2.47
CA TYR A 495 -25.07 17.93 1.06
C TYR A 495 -24.03 17.22 0.17
N SER A 496 -23.30 16.25 0.73
CA SER A 496 -22.14 15.62 0.11
C SER A 496 -22.36 14.10 0.09
N ASN A 497 -22.86 13.57 -1.02
CA ASN A 497 -23.27 12.17 -1.13
C ASN A 497 -22.11 11.23 -1.48
N ASP A 498 -22.34 9.93 -1.34
CA ASP A 498 -21.42 8.86 -1.74
C ASP A 498 -20.03 8.95 -1.07
N LEU A 499 -19.96 9.41 0.19
CA LEU A 499 -18.69 9.53 0.91
C LEU A 499 -18.16 8.15 1.31
N ILE A 500 -16.84 7.97 1.27
CA ILE A 500 -16.18 6.76 1.75
C ILE A 500 -15.28 7.13 2.93
N ILE A 501 -15.72 6.80 4.13
CA ILE A 501 -14.98 7.03 5.38
C ILE A 501 -14.54 5.67 5.89
N ARG A 502 -13.28 5.29 5.65
CA ARG A 502 -12.81 3.95 6.02
C ARG A 502 -11.43 3.90 6.64
N ASP A 503 -11.23 2.96 7.54
CA ASP A 503 -9.92 2.68 8.15
C ASP A 503 -9.30 3.90 8.86
N ASN A 504 -10.11 4.82 9.42
CA ASN A 504 -9.64 6.00 10.15
C ASN A 504 -9.68 5.78 11.67
N ASN A 505 -8.84 6.52 12.40
CA ASN A 505 -8.82 6.55 13.86
C ASN A 505 -9.32 7.90 14.38
N PHE A 506 -10.44 7.89 15.09
CA PHE A 506 -11.00 9.04 15.76
C PHE A 506 -10.93 8.90 17.27
N SER A 507 -10.16 9.76 17.93
CA SER A 507 -9.94 9.68 19.37
C SER A 507 -10.06 11.01 20.11
N SER A 508 -10.72 10.99 21.28
CA SER A 508 -10.77 12.15 22.19
C SER A 508 -11.34 13.43 21.56
N ASN A 509 -12.23 13.31 20.57
CA ASN A 509 -12.87 14.46 19.94
C ASN A 509 -14.03 14.97 20.79
N ARG A 510 -14.13 16.30 20.92
CA ARG A 510 -14.92 17.04 21.91
C ARG A 510 -16.33 17.43 21.44
N TRP A 511 -16.76 17.11 20.22
CA TRP A 511 -18.14 17.36 19.80
C TRP A 511 -18.60 16.26 18.83
N TYR A 512 -18.84 16.58 17.55
CA TYR A 512 -19.23 15.57 16.55
C TYR A 512 -18.03 15.06 15.78
N THR A 513 -17.69 13.79 15.99
CA THR A 513 -16.55 13.17 15.32
C THR A 513 -16.81 12.96 13.84
N VAL A 514 -17.90 12.28 13.48
CA VAL A 514 -18.40 12.21 12.11
C VAL A 514 -19.84 12.69 12.12
N TRP A 515 -20.09 13.85 11.50
CA TRP A 515 -21.42 14.40 11.29
C TRP A 515 -21.71 14.50 9.80
N LEU A 516 -22.72 13.76 9.37
CA LEU A 516 -23.21 13.75 8.00
C LEU A 516 -24.63 14.35 7.96
N ASP A 517 -24.76 15.54 7.37
CA ASP A 517 -26.06 16.18 7.10
C ASP A 517 -26.42 16.10 5.61
N ARG A 518 -27.45 15.33 5.24
CA ARG A 518 -27.86 15.13 3.83
C ARG A 518 -26.73 14.58 2.96
N CYS A 519 -26.05 13.54 3.44
CA CYS A 519 -24.94 12.88 2.76
C CYS A 519 -25.31 11.43 2.41
N ASP A 520 -26.32 11.28 1.56
CA ASP A 520 -26.93 9.98 1.23
C ASP A 520 -25.92 9.02 0.58
N SER A 521 -26.21 7.71 0.66
CA SER A 521 -25.42 6.64 0.03
C SER A 521 -23.96 6.56 0.48
N SER A 522 -23.63 7.04 1.69
CA SER A 522 -22.27 7.04 2.21
C SER A 522 -21.89 5.71 2.87
N ASN A 523 -20.60 5.38 2.88
CA ASN A 523 -20.04 4.18 3.51
C ASN A 523 -19.06 4.57 4.63
N ILE A 524 -19.38 4.16 5.87
CA ILE A 524 -18.53 4.31 7.06
C ILE A 524 -18.08 2.92 7.49
N GLN A 525 -16.83 2.57 7.21
CA GLN A 525 -16.35 1.18 7.35
C GLN A 525 -15.00 1.04 8.07
N ASN A 526 -14.83 0.03 8.92
CA ASN A 526 -13.53 -0.29 9.54
C ASN A 526 -12.88 0.87 10.33
N ASN A 527 -13.64 1.83 10.85
CA ASN A 527 -13.08 2.94 11.61
C ASN A 527 -13.05 2.63 13.12
N SER A 528 -12.11 3.25 13.83
CA SER A 528 -12.06 3.24 15.30
C SER A 528 -12.55 4.58 15.87
N PHE A 529 -13.54 4.52 16.77
CA PHE A 529 -14.07 5.66 17.51
C PHE A 529 -13.87 5.44 19.01
N TYR A 530 -12.90 6.13 19.60
CA TYR A 530 -12.52 5.95 21.00
C TYR A 530 -12.57 7.25 21.81
N LYS A 531 -13.35 7.27 22.91
CA LYS A 531 -13.42 8.42 23.82
C LYS A 531 -13.84 9.74 23.18
N ASN A 532 -14.72 9.70 22.19
CA ASN A 532 -15.28 10.89 21.59
C ASN A 532 -16.60 11.28 22.27
N TRP A 533 -17.05 12.53 22.10
CA TRP A 533 -18.37 12.92 22.57
C TRP A 533 -19.46 12.28 21.70
N TYR A 534 -19.61 12.64 20.42
CA TYR A 534 -20.43 11.88 19.47
C TYR A 534 -19.52 11.13 18.49
N SER A 535 -19.72 9.83 18.33
CA SER A 535 -18.96 9.01 17.36
C SER A 535 -19.45 9.21 15.93
N ILE A 536 -20.67 8.79 15.63
CA ILE A 536 -21.29 8.88 14.29
C ILE A 536 -22.66 9.54 14.45
N PHE A 537 -22.88 10.65 13.76
CA PHE A 537 -24.14 11.38 13.78
C PHE A 537 -24.67 11.56 12.35
N LEU A 538 -25.75 10.85 12.03
CA LEU A 538 -26.45 10.98 10.77
C LEU A 538 -27.66 11.90 10.95
N TYR A 539 -27.68 12.99 10.18
CA TYR A 539 -28.79 13.93 10.13
C TYR A 539 -29.31 14.01 8.69
N HIS A 540 -30.61 13.78 8.48
CA HIS A 540 -31.20 13.76 7.12
C HIS A 540 -30.42 12.92 6.09
N THR A 541 -29.71 11.88 6.52
CA THR A 541 -28.83 11.08 5.69
C THR A 541 -29.42 9.69 5.53
N ASN A 542 -29.53 9.23 4.30
CA ASN A 542 -30.27 8.02 3.94
C ASN A 542 -29.42 7.03 3.17
N ASP A 543 -29.91 5.79 3.11
CA ASP A 543 -29.38 4.73 2.24
C ASP A 543 -27.86 4.48 2.43
N SER A 544 -27.32 4.77 3.61
CA SER A 544 -25.89 4.67 3.94
C SER A 544 -25.56 3.36 4.67
N LEU A 545 -24.31 2.89 4.54
CA LEU A 545 -23.79 1.70 5.18
C LEU A 545 -22.79 2.07 6.28
N ILE A 546 -22.99 1.54 7.49
CA ILE A 546 -22.07 1.65 8.62
C ILE A 546 -21.70 0.24 9.06
N THR A 547 -20.46 -0.18 8.81
CA THR A 547 -20.08 -1.58 9.02
C THR A 547 -18.67 -1.79 9.54
N LYS A 548 -18.45 -2.82 10.37
CA LYS A 548 -17.12 -3.19 10.87
C LYS A 548 -16.39 -2.09 11.64
N ASN A 549 -17.13 -1.13 12.21
CA ASN A 549 -16.54 -0.07 13.03
C ASN A 549 -16.45 -0.50 14.50
N ASN A 550 -15.45 0.03 15.18
CA ASN A 550 -15.23 -0.18 16.60
C ASN A 550 -15.52 1.12 17.38
N VAL A 551 -16.65 1.18 18.07
CA VAL A 551 -17.19 2.35 18.77
C VAL A 551 -17.15 2.12 20.28
N LEU A 552 -16.04 2.56 20.89
CA LEU A 552 -15.70 2.23 22.28
C LEU A 552 -15.57 3.47 23.16
N HIS A 553 -16.15 3.42 24.36
CA HIS A 553 -15.95 4.44 25.40
C HIS A 553 -16.26 5.88 24.96
N ASN A 554 -17.17 6.07 24.01
CA ASN A 554 -17.64 7.40 23.63
C ASN A 554 -18.77 7.83 24.58
N GLU A 555 -19.01 9.14 24.70
CA GLU A 555 -20.17 9.63 25.43
C GLU A 555 -21.46 9.18 24.74
N HIS A 556 -21.49 9.26 23.41
CA HIS A 556 -22.59 8.81 22.56
C HIS A 556 -22.07 7.90 21.43
N GLY A 557 -22.68 6.72 21.31
CA GLY A 557 -22.51 5.86 20.13
C GLY A 557 -23.28 6.40 18.90
N PRO A 558 -23.50 5.60 17.85
CA PRO A 558 -24.12 6.07 16.62
C PRO A 558 -25.55 6.61 16.83
N GLN A 559 -25.84 7.78 16.23
CA GLN A 559 -27.14 8.44 16.33
C GLN A 559 -27.74 8.77 14.96
N PHE A 560 -28.98 8.36 14.74
CA PHE A 560 -29.72 8.61 13.50
C PHE A 560 -30.90 9.54 13.78
N VAL A 561 -30.88 10.72 13.16
CA VAL A 561 -31.89 11.76 13.34
C VAL A 561 -32.43 12.18 11.98
N ALA A 562 -33.75 12.04 11.76
CA ALA A 562 -34.40 12.21 10.46
C ALA A 562 -33.72 11.44 9.31
N SER A 563 -33.10 10.29 9.63
CA SER A 563 -32.22 9.53 8.74
C SER A 563 -32.80 8.13 8.51
N CYS A 564 -33.05 7.77 7.26
CA CYS A 564 -33.86 6.60 6.91
C CYS A 564 -33.09 5.59 6.04
N LYS A 565 -33.53 4.33 6.09
CA LYS A 565 -33.03 3.24 5.22
C LYS A 565 -31.51 2.99 5.30
N ASN A 566 -30.85 3.41 6.36
CA ASN A 566 -29.44 3.11 6.59
C ASN A 566 -29.27 1.67 7.11
N ILE A 567 -28.10 1.11 6.91
CA ILE A 567 -27.72 -0.22 7.40
C ILE A 567 -26.57 -0.08 8.37
N LEU A 568 -26.78 -0.44 9.63
CA LEU A 568 -25.76 -0.58 10.66
C LEU A 568 -25.51 -2.06 10.90
N ARG A 569 -24.36 -2.59 10.47
CA ARG A 569 -24.07 -4.02 10.61
C ARG A 569 -22.65 -4.39 10.97
N ASP A 570 -22.48 -5.49 11.71
CA ASP A 570 -21.17 -6.05 12.03
C ASP A 570 -20.26 -5.03 12.76
N ASN A 571 -20.82 -4.19 13.64
CA ASN A 571 -20.04 -3.21 14.42
C ASN A 571 -19.90 -3.63 15.88
N ASP A 572 -18.79 -3.25 16.50
CA ASP A 572 -18.55 -3.34 17.94
C ASP A 572 -18.93 -2.00 18.60
N ILE A 573 -19.98 -1.98 19.41
CA ILE A 573 -20.50 -0.77 20.08
C ILE A 573 -20.55 -1.03 21.57
N CYS A 574 -19.47 -0.65 22.26
CA CYS A 574 -19.24 -1.08 23.64
C CYS A 574 -18.87 0.08 24.57
N PHE A 575 -19.32 -0.02 25.82
CA PHE A 575 -18.88 0.83 26.93
C PHE A 575 -19.11 2.33 26.73
N ASN A 576 -20.11 2.73 25.93
CA ASN A 576 -20.43 4.13 25.72
C ASN A 576 -21.25 4.69 26.92
N GLU A 577 -20.99 5.93 27.32
CA GLU A 577 -21.47 6.51 28.59
C GLU A 577 -22.95 6.95 28.57
N HIS A 578 -23.58 6.97 27.40
CA HIS A 578 -25.02 7.20 27.22
C HIS A 578 -25.64 6.11 26.31
N TYR A 579 -26.33 6.48 25.22
CA TYR A 579 -26.85 5.53 24.25
C TYR A 579 -25.72 4.92 23.41
N GLY A 580 -25.68 3.58 23.37
CA GLY A 580 -24.89 2.81 22.42
C GLY A 580 -25.39 3.05 20.99
N ILE A 581 -26.71 2.97 20.77
CA ILE A 581 -27.34 3.36 19.51
C ILE A 581 -28.60 4.19 19.81
N TYR A 582 -28.79 5.30 19.10
CA TYR A 582 -30.02 6.07 19.17
C TYR A 582 -30.63 6.28 17.78
N THR A 583 -31.90 5.93 17.60
CA THR A 583 -32.67 6.21 16.39
C THR A 583 -33.95 6.95 16.77
N GLY A 584 -34.07 8.21 16.32
CA GLY A 584 -35.24 9.03 16.66
C GLY A 584 -35.49 10.15 15.66
N ASN A 585 -36.60 10.87 15.86
CA ASN A 585 -37.05 11.98 15.02
C ASN A 585 -37.29 11.60 13.55
N ARG A 586 -38.22 10.68 13.29
CA ARG A 586 -38.64 10.20 11.96
C ARG A 586 -37.55 9.40 11.23
N SER A 587 -36.64 8.76 11.96
CA SER A 587 -35.57 7.92 11.39
C SER A 587 -36.08 6.49 11.15
N LYS A 588 -36.75 6.24 10.02
CA LYS A 588 -37.48 4.98 9.74
C LYS A 588 -36.77 4.06 8.75
N GLY A 589 -37.08 2.77 8.85
CA GLY A 589 -36.64 1.76 7.88
C GLY A 589 -35.14 1.48 7.93
N ASN A 590 -34.43 1.92 8.96
CA ASN A 590 -33.05 1.55 9.19
C ASN A 590 -32.98 0.07 9.61
N GLN A 591 -31.86 -0.57 9.29
CA GLN A 591 -31.59 -1.97 9.60
C GLN A 591 -30.36 -2.06 10.51
N ILE A 592 -30.57 -2.49 11.75
CA ILE A 592 -29.52 -2.70 12.75
C ILE A 592 -29.34 -4.20 12.93
N ILE A 593 -28.28 -4.75 12.33
CA ILE A 593 -28.12 -6.20 12.14
C ILE A 593 -26.74 -6.66 12.57
N ASN A 594 -26.62 -7.78 13.29
CA ASN A 594 -25.32 -8.38 13.61
C ASN A 594 -24.32 -7.44 14.32
N ASN A 595 -24.77 -6.56 15.22
CA ASN A 595 -23.85 -5.72 15.99
C ASN A 595 -23.61 -6.30 17.39
N ASN A 596 -22.42 -6.08 17.93
CA ASN A 596 -22.13 -6.31 19.35
C ASN A 596 -22.47 -5.03 20.13
N ILE A 597 -23.47 -5.09 21.00
CA ILE A 597 -23.96 -3.96 21.79
C ILE A 597 -23.77 -4.29 23.28
N ILE A 598 -22.64 -3.83 23.83
CA ILE A 598 -22.11 -4.36 25.09
C ILE A 598 -21.87 -3.25 26.13
N ASP A 599 -22.48 -3.36 27.30
CA ASP A 599 -22.22 -2.55 28.50
C ASP A 599 -22.21 -1.03 28.24
N ASN A 600 -23.09 -0.55 27.34
CA ASN A 600 -23.36 0.87 27.21
C ASN A 600 -24.31 1.29 28.35
N ALA A 601 -24.29 2.56 28.77
CA ALA A 601 -25.20 3.03 29.81
C ALA A 601 -26.68 2.78 29.43
N HIS A 602 -27.00 2.94 28.15
CA HIS A 602 -28.18 2.38 27.51
C HIS A 602 -27.78 1.72 26.19
N ASN A 603 -27.95 0.40 26.05
CA ASN A 603 -27.52 -0.33 24.85
C ASN A 603 -28.14 0.23 23.55
N ALA A 604 -29.45 0.49 23.54
CA ALA A 604 -30.07 1.19 22.43
C ALA A 604 -31.32 1.97 22.88
N ARG A 605 -31.76 2.90 22.03
CA ARG A 605 -33.09 3.50 22.05
C ARG A 605 -33.60 3.72 20.63
N ASP A 606 -34.79 3.24 20.35
CA ASP A 606 -35.46 3.40 19.06
C ASP A 606 -36.87 3.96 19.24
N ASP A 607 -37.08 5.17 18.72
CA ASP A 607 -38.35 5.89 18.81
C ASP A 607 -39.16 5.79 17.49
N ASP A 608 -38.62 5.18 16.43
CA ASP A 608 -39.17 5.25 15.06
C ASP A 608 -39.44 3.89 14.38
N HIS A 609 -39.39 2.80 15.14
CA HIS A 609 -39.72 1.42 14.68
C HIS A 609 -38.80 0.90 13.56
N ASN A 610 -37.48 0.91 13.82
CA ASN A 610 -36.48 0.34 12.92
C ASN A 610 -36.36 -1.18 13.07
N LYS A 611 -35.71 -1.83 12.11
CA LYS A 611 -35.51 -3.29 12.11
C LYS A 611 -34.26 -3.64 12.92
N TRP A 612 -34.44 -4.51 13.91
CA TRP A 612 -33.36 -5.10 14.71
C TRP A 612 -33.32 -6.61 14.48
N ASP A 613 -32.15 -7.16 14.17
CA ASP A 613 -32.00 -8.60 13.88
C ASP A 613 -30.60 -9.09 14.22
N ARG A 614 -30.47 -10.19 14.97
CA ARG A 614 -29.19 -10.89 15.19
C ARG A 614 -28.11 -10.06 15.87
N ASN A 615 -28.47 -9.04 16.63
CA ASN A 615 -27.50 -8.30 17.44
C ASN A 615 -27.21 -9.07 18.73
N TYR A 616 -25.98 -8.97 19.22
CA TYR A 616 -25.60 -9.45 20.55
C TYR A 616 -25.80 -8.34 21.57
N TRP A 617 -26.50 -8.65 22.67
CA TRP A 617 -26.83 -7.69 23.72
C TRP A 617 -26.31 -8.18 25.08
N SER A 618 -25.45 -7.39 25.72
CA SER A 618 -24.94 -7.67 27.08
C SER A 618 -26.02 -7.79 28.15
N ASP A 619 -27.16 -7.11 27.97
CA ASP A 619 -28.29 -7.08 28.89
C ASP A 619 -29.47 -7.97 28.44
N TYR A 620 -29.23 -8.91 27.51
CA TYR A 620 -30.26 -9.83 27.05
C TYR A 620 -30.78 -10.73 28.18
N ILE A 621 -32.08 -10.66 28.50
CA ILE A 621 -32.70 -11.44 29.58
C ILE A 621 -32.60 -12.96 29.37
N GLY A 622 -32.51 -13.41 28.12
CA GLY A 622 -32.28 -14.81 27.77
C GLY A 622 -30.94 -15.36 28.26
N LEU A 623 -29.96 -14.50 28.54
CA LEU A 623 -28.68 -14.87 29.18
C LEU A 623 -28.82 -15.08 30.69
N ARG A 624 -29.82 -14.47 31.33
CA ARG A 624 -30.04 -14.54 32.79
C ARG A 624 -31.01 -15.67 33.18
N TYR A 625 -31.96 -16.03 32.32
CA TYR A 625 -32.93 -17.10 32.57
C TYR A 625 -33.07 -18.01 31.35
N ASN A 626 -32.48 -19.22 31.42
CA ASN A 626 -32.49 -20.25 30.36
C ASN A 626 -33.89 -20.74 29.91
N ILE A 627 -34.99 -20.31 30.52
CA ILE A 627 -36.35 -20.63 30.02
C ILE A 627 -36.92 -19.51 29.14
N LEU A 628 -36.35 -18.31 29.24
CA LEU A 628 -36.75 -17.11 28.51
C LEU A 628 -35.91 -16.87 27.24
N TRP A 629 -34.86 -17.67 26.96
CA TRP A 629 -34.10 -17.54 25.71
C TRP A 629 -34.97 -17.71 24.46
N LYS A 630 -36.09 -18.44 24.56
CA LYS A 630 -37.08 -18.59 23.49
C LYS A 630 -37.95 -17.35 23.25
N LEU A 631 -37.94 -16.39 24.18
CA LEU A 631 -38.83 -15.22 24.13
C LEU A 631 -38.17 -13.96 23.55
N GLY A 632 -36.84 -13.90 23.40
CA GLY A 632 -36.20 -12.89 22.55
C GLY A 632 -36.34 -11.42 22.99
N ILE A 633 -36.62 -11.12 24.27
CA ILE A 633 -36.95 -9.74 24.70
C ILE A 633 -35.72 -9.00 25.29
N PRO A 634 -35.03 -8.11 24.56
CA PRO A 634 -34.01 -7.21 25.12
C PRO A 634 -34.65 -6.08 25.98
N TYR A 635 -33.87 -5.48 26.89
CA TYR A 635 -34.32 -4.36 27.73
C TYR A 635 -34.26 -3.04 26.93
N HIS A 636 -35.38 -2.31 26.88
CA HIS A 636 -35.53 -0.95 26.34
C HIS A 636 -35.29 -0.72 24.83
N ILE A 637 -36.07 -1.41 24.00
CA ILE A 637 -36.58 -0.79 22.77
C ILE A 637 -38.08 -0.58 23.02
N ASN A 638 -38.62 0.61 22.76
CA ASN A 638 -39.94 1.03 23.24
C ASN A 638 -41.08 0.07 22.84
N ASN A 639 -42.13 0.00 23.67
CA ASN A 639 -43.26 -0.93 23.65
C ASN A 639 -43.61 -1.50 22.25
N LEU A 640 -43.11 -2.73 21.97
CA LEU A 640 -43.41 -3.60 20.81
C LEU A 640 -42.42 -3.60 19.63
N ASN A 641 -41.31 -2.85 19.67
CA ASN A 641 -40.22 -3.03 18.70
C ASN A 641 -39.06 -3.78 19.36
N PHE A 642 -38.74 -5.01 18.94
CA PHE A 642 -37.72 -5.85 19.57
C PHE A 642 -36.78 -6.46 18.52
N ASP A 643 -35.56 -6.79 18.92
CA ASP A 643 -34.74 -7.73 18.16
C ASP A 643 -35.33 -9.13 18.33
N TRP A 644 -35.97 -9.66 17.28
CA TRP A 644 -36.67 -10.94 17.34
C TRP A 644 -35.73 -12.15 17.32
N HIS A 645 -34.47 -11.94 16.93
CA HIS A 645 -33.48 -13.02 16.78
C HIS A 645 -32.15 -12.64 17.43
N PRO A 646 -32.10 -12.26 18.72
CA PRO A 646 -30.87 -11.81 19.35
C PRO A 646 -29.81 -12.91 19.32
N SER A 647 -28.56 -12.53 19.06
CA SER A 647 -27.43 -13.46 19.10
C SER A 647 -27.14 -13.89 20.54
N ILE A 648 -26.84 -15.19 20.72
CA ILE A 648 -26.53 -15.78 22.03
C ILE A 648 -25.04 -15.70 22.38
N SER A 649 -24.18 -15.42 21.39
CA SER A 649 -22.75 -15.21 21.56
C SER A 649 -22.32 -13.90 20.91
N LYS A 650 -21.22 -13.34 21.42
CA LYS A 650 -20.54 -12.24 20.76
C LYS A 650 -20.24 -12.63 19.31
N ILE A 651 -20.40 -11.68 18.41
CA ILE A 651 -20.12 -11.81 16.98
C ILE A 651 -18.62 -11.57 16.78
N ASP A 652 -17.96 -12.46 16.05
CA ASP A 652 -16.50 -12.46 15.83
C ASP A 652 -16.02 -11.37 14.86
#